data_AF-A0A517SD25-F1
#
_entry.id   AF-A0A517SD25-F1
#
_cell.length_a   1.000
_cell.length_b   1.000
_cell.length_c   1.000
_cell.angle_alpha   90.00
_cell.angle_beta   90.00
_cell.angle_gamma   90.00
#
_symmetry.space_group_name_H-M   'P 1'
#
loop_
_entity.id
_entity.type
_entity.pdbx_description
1 polymer ?
#
loop_
_entity_poly.entity_id
_entity_poly.type
_entity_poly.pdbx_seq_one_letter_code
_entity_poly.pdbx_strand_id
1 'polypeptide(L)'
;MSAGPPDHSPLLPVLKDPRAPFKPLPLVVRWLVRVTRALILAAAAFLIAQSNHRRDQPSDIPFEETLRLFPTAARLGPHVPILNGWKVLDSAGVELGVVLTTSPQSDHLVGYSGPSNLLVGLDPNGGITGVSLLWSRDTAEHVEQVRNASTYWTQFRGWNPASGQRPAIEAVSGSTLTSLAMAESLEARLAGHATSLRFPDSITLAEAQEVFPTATNLKSDAGRAGWVEVRGPEDATLGYLLRTSPAAETVRGYSGPTEALVAVDSSRKRVTAVRLRSSYDTPEYVDRVRDDEGFLDGLAGKSIDDWTRIDFNTSGIEGVSGATQTSFGLAEGVRRRLQSEVEQATPKAIGATWKLRDLGLLGIVTGGLAITFVPMLGGRRVREIWQLVLVAAFGLWLGDMLSMSLLAGWSRNGASWSTAPGLVALVAVALVVPWSAKRQVYCHSLCPHGAVQEWLGRNRRLHIRLPRLLNRALGLLPWLLLIAAFVLALVRPQFNLTWLEPFDAWVLGPAAAVSMLVGLAGLVAALFVPQAYCRFGCPTGALLKFVRSHGTADRWSVRDLLAMATVGIAAAWMWWPVEAGSDGGAVPRVAGPSTLTGRAFGTSWTIKIRDPLGGTATLQDQVTAELERIEATLSHWRPGSETSQFNSSETTLEIECSKELASLVSQGLELSEATSGAFDITVGPLVDAWGNGPSGPKAEPPSNETIRTLLESIGWQKLAVEEMVPSLQKRDPRVQIDLGSLLQGHAVDRVYDLLRTAGLKEFLIEIGGELRSSGAWEVGLDPDAGAWATPRLTLRDQALSTSGVYPRGGSGANKHLLSTLTGRPAEPRWRAVAVIAPTCREADGWDTALLMAADAQAVARLRELGAQLIPSGGGGAIQTGAWPEQK
;
A
#
# COMPACT_ATOMS: atom_id res chain seq x y z
N MET A 1 -13.83 -21.79 90.20
CA MET A 1 -13.09 -20.60 89.72
C MET A 1 -13.10 -20.62 88.20
N SER A 2 -13.72 -19.58 87.64
CA SER A 2 -14.00 -19.23 86.22
C SER A 2 -12.75 -19.26 85.31
N ALA A 3 -12.73 -19.99 84.18
CA ALA A 3 -13.19 -19.68 82.80
C ALA A 3 -12.28 -18.74 81.97
N GLY A 4 -11.88 -19.19 80.77
CA GLY A 4 -11.33 -18.38 79.65
C GLY A 4 -10.58 -19.22 78.58
N PRO A 5 -10.64 -18.91 77.26
CA PRO A 5 -10.90 -19.88 76.18
C PRO A 5 -9.70 -20.11 75.19
N PRO A 6 -9.84 -20.94 74.12
CA PRO A 6 -8.74 -21.40 73.27
C PRO A 6 -8.48 -20.46 72.08
N ASP A 7 -7.24 -20.40 71.61
CA ASP A 7 -6.88 -19.62 70.41
C ASP A 7 -6.42 -20.52 69.26
N HIS A 8 -7.09 -20.34 68.12
CA HIS A 8 -6.83 -20.99 66.84
C HIS A 8 -5.92 -20.09 66.00
N SER A 9 -4.79 -20.60 65.50
CA SER A 9 -4.19 -20.12 64.24
C SER A 9 -3.17 -21.13 63.67
N PRO A 10 -3.29 -21.54 62.40
CA PRO A 10 -2.42 -22.53 61.78
C PRO A 10 -1.22 -21.89 61.04
N LEU A 11 -0.09 -22.62 61.06
CA LEU A 11 0.83 -22.86 59.95
C LEU A 11 1.30 -21.66 59.10
N LEU A 12 2.44 -21.08 59.46
CA LEU A 12 3.43 -20.57 58.49
C LEU A 12 4.85 -20.92 58.96
N PRO A 13 5.58 -21.84 58.30
CA PRO A 13 6.97 -22.08 58.64
C PRO A 13 7.85 -20.97 58.04
N VAL A 14 8.37 -20.14 58.93
CA VAL A 14 9.74 -19.63 58.99
C VAL A 14 10.46 -19.43 57.64
N LEU A 15 10.68 -18.16 57.29
CA LEU A 15 11.61 -17.69 56.27
C LEU A 15 13.00 -18.34 56.46
N LYS A 16 13.36 -19.24 55.52
CA LYS A 16 14.70 -19.84 55.43
C LYS A 16 15.77 -18.81 55.05
N ASP A 17 16.87 -18.87 55.80
CA ASP A 17 18.16 -18.23 55.59
C ASP A 17 18.58 -18.12 54.09
N PRO A 18 18.90 -16.91 53.58
CA PRO A 18 19.32 -16.70 52.19
C PRO A 18 20.74 -17.21 51.85
N ARG A 19 21.47 -17.86 52.77
CA ARG A 19 22.83 -18.37 52.56
C ARG A 19 22.99 -19.89 52.49
N ALA A 20 21.92 -20.68 52.59
CA ALA A 20 22.01 -22.12 52.38
C ALA A 20 22.27 -22.45 50.89
N PRO A 21 23.25 -23.32 50.53
CA PRO A 21 23.43 -23.76 49.16
C PRO A 21 22.22 -24.59 48.73
N PHE A 22 21.36 -23.98 47.90
CA PHE A 22 20.20 -24.65 47.33
C PHE A 22 20.66 -25.85 46.50
N LYS A 23 20.05 -27.03 46.75
CA LYS A 23 20.31 -28.24 45.96
C LYS A 23 20.01 -27.94 44.48
N PRO A 24 20.93 -28.29 43.55
CA PRO A 24 20.69 -28.05 42.13
C PRO A 24 19.48 -28.86 41.67
N LEU A 25 18.59 -28.21 40.91
CA LEU A 25 17.45 -28.89 40.31
C LEU A 25 17.91 -30.06 39.44
N PRO A 26 17.12 -31.15 39.34
CA PRO A 26 17.41 -32.26 38.45
C PRO A 26 17.69 -31.77 37.03
N LEU A 27 18.60 -32.45 36.32
CA LEU A 27 18.98 -32.08 34.96
C LEU A 27 17.77 -31.94 34.02
N VAL A 28 16.77 -32.80 34.20
CA VAL A 28 15.48 -32.78 33.47
C VAL A 28 14.73 -31.47 33.68
N VAL A 29 14.60 -30.98 34.92
CA VAL A 29 13.89 -29.73 35.21
C VAL A 29 14.59 -28.52 34.61
N ARG A 30 15.93 -28.52 34.61
CA ARG A 30 16.72 -27.44 33.99
C ARG A 30 16.55 -27.41 32.47
N TRP A 31 16.50 -28.58 31.83
CA TRP A 31 16.20 -28.69 30.41
C TRP A 31 14.76 -28.24 30.09
N LEU A 32 13.79 -28.62 30.92
CA LEU A 32 12.39 -28.21 30.77
C LEU A 32 12.22 -26.68 30.78
N VAL A 33 12.91 -25.97 31.68
CA VAL A 33 12.90 -24.49 31.71
C VAL A 33 13.46 -23.90 30.41
N ARG A 34 14.55 -24.46 29.89
CA ARG A 34 15.19 -23.98 28.63
C ARG A 34 14.31 -24.23 27.41
N VAL A 35 13.71 -25.42 27.33
CA VAL A 35 12.79 -25.78 26.24
C VAL A 35 11.55 -24.89 26.31
N THR A 36 11.00 -24.66 27.51
CA THR A 36 9.81 -23.80 27.65
C THR A 36 10.07 -22.37 27.17
N ARG A 37 11.21 -21.76 27.53
CA ARG A 37 11.57 -20.42 27.03
C ARG A 37 11.67 -20.35 25.51
N ALA A 38 12.22 -21.39 24.88
CA ALA A 38 12.26 -21.51 23.43
C ALA A 38 10.86 -21.68 22.83
N LEU A 39 9.99 -22.50 23.45
CA LEU A 39 8.60 -22.69 23.02
C LEU A 39 7.76 -21.41 23.15
N ILE A 40 7.96 -20.62 24.21
CA ILE A 40 7.29 -19.32 24.38
C ILE A 40 7.67 -18.39 23.22
N LEU A 41 8.96 -18.35 22.85
CA LEU A 41 9.42 -17.54 21.73
C LEU A 41 8.83 -18.02 20.40
N ALA A 42 8.81 -19.34 20.18
CA ALA A 42 8.21 -19.93 18.98
C ALA A 42 6.71 -19.67 18.90
N ALA A 43 5.98 -19.78 20.01
CA ALA A 43 4.56 -19.47 20.09
C ALA A 43 4.28 -17.97 19.84
N ALA A 44 5.11 -17.08 20.39
CA ALA A 44 5.02 -15.64 20.10
C ALA A 44 5.21 -15.33 18.60
N ALA A 45 6.23 -15.93 17.98
CA ALA A 45 6.47 -15.80 16.54
C ALA A 45 5.31 -16.35 15.72
N PHE A 46 4.75 -17.50 16.10
CA PHE A 46 3.59 -18.10 15.44
C PHE A 46 2.33 -17.23 15.52
N LEU A 47 2.04 -16.65 16.69
CA LEU A 47 0.90 -15.72 16.84
C LEU A 47 1.07 -14.47 15.97
N ILE A 48 2.29 -13.93 15.90
CA ILE A 48 2.62 -12.83 14.99
C ILE A 48 2.41 -13.25 13.54
N ALA A 49 2.83 -14.46 13.14
CA ALA A 49 2.61 -15.00 11.80
C ALA A 49 1.12 -15.07 11.44
N GLN A 50 0.30 -15.62 12.35
CA GLN A 50 -1.15 -15.76 12.17
C GLN A 50 -1.88 -14.41 12.06
N SER A 51 -1.32 -13.33 12.64
CA SER A 51 -1.96 -11.99 12.59
C SER A 51 -2.04 -11.42 11.17
N ASN A 52 -1.31 -12.00 10.22
CA ASN A 52 -1.15 -11.51 8.85
C ASN A 52 -2.23 -12.00 7.86
N HIS A 53 -3.04 -13.01 8.22
CA HIS A 53 -4.03 -13.63 7.30
C HIS A 53 -5.36 -12.86 7.13
N ARG A 54 -5.49 -11.62 7.62
CA ARG A 54 -6.80 -10.93 7.71
C ARG A 54 -6.91 -9.52 7.10
N ARG A 55 -6.07 -9.14 6.13
CA ARG A 55 -6.27 -7.84 5.45
C ARG A 55 -6.04 -7.93 3.95
N ASP A 56 -7.12 -7.66 3.22
CA ASP A 56 -7.19 -7.53 1.76
C ASP A 56 -6.10 -6.57 1.27
N GLN A 57 -5.33 -7.05 0.30
CA GLN A 57 -4.47 -6.19 -0.50
C GLN A 57 -5.38 -5.41 -1.46
N PRO A 58 -5.18 -4.09 -1.62
CA PRO A 58 -5.86 -3.37 -2.71
C PRO A 58 -5.44 -4.01 -4.03
N SER A 59 -6.41 -4.54 -4.77
CA SER A 59 -6.24 -5.14 -6.10
C SER A 59 -6.06 -4.10 -7.20
N ASP A 60 -6.34 -2.82 -6.90
CA ASP A 60 -6.53 -1.79 -7.91
C ASP A 60 -5.30 -0.89 -8.00
N ILE A 61 -4.79 -0.70 -9.22
CA ILE A 61 -3.67 0.20 -9.52
C ILE A 61 -4.17 1.65 -9.49
N PRO A 62 -3.63 2.53 -8.64
CA PRO A 62 -4.01 3.94 -8.65
C PRO A 62 -3.60 4.61 -9.96
N PHE A 63 -4.54 5.24 -10.67
CA PHE A 63 -4.26 5.87 -11.96
C PHE A 63 -3.24 7.02 -11.87
N GLU A 64 -3.15 7.71 -10.73
CA GLU A 64 -2.13 8.74 -10.48
C GLU A 64 -0.70 8.16 -10.54
N GLU A 65 -0.50 6.94 -10.02
CA GLU A 65 0.80 6.26 -10.13
C GLU A 65 1.06 5.80 -11.57
N THR A 66 0.00 5.44 -12.32
CA THR A 66 0.12 5.19 -13.76
C THR A 66 0.56 6.43 -14.54
N LEU A 67 0.04 7.62 -14.23
CA LEU A 67 0.44 8.88 -14.86
C LEU A 67 1.92 9.22 -14.65
N ARG A 68 2.51 8.81 -13.52
CA ARG A 68 3.96 9.01 -13.26
C ARG A 68 4.83 8.15 -14.17
N LEU A 69 4.32 6.99 -14.59
CA LEU A 69 5.01 6.07 -15.50
C LEU A 69 4.71 6.40 -16.96
N PHE A 70 3.49 6.86 -17.26
CA PHE A 70 3.00 7.24 -18.57
C PHE A 70 2.36 8.63 -18.52
N PRO A 71 3.13 9.72 -18.71
CA PRO A 71 2.63 11.09 -18.56
C PRO A 71 1.48 11.47 -19.50
N THR A 72 1.37 10.79 -20.65
CA THR A 72 0.32 11.00 -21.65
C THR A 72 -0.88 10.05 -21.50
N ALA A 73 -0.90 9.21 -20.46
CA ALA A 73 -2.01 8.30 -20.22
C ALA A 73 -3.30 9.06 -19.89
N ALA A 74 -4.40 8.65 -20.52
CA ALA A 74 -5.74 9.19 -20.25
C ALA A 74 -6.60 8.20 -19.45
N ARG A 75 -6.39 6.89 -19.62
CA ARG A 75 -7.12 5.84 -18.88
C ARG A 75 -6.39 4.50 -18.86
N LEU A 76 -6.80 3.63 -17.93
CA LEU A 76 -6.49 2.20 -18.01
C LEU A 76 -7.45 1.52 -19.00
N GLY A 77 -6.87 0.69 -19.87
CA GLY A 77 -7.58 -0.17 -20.80
C GLY A 77 -7.89 -1.54 -20.18
N PRO A 78 -8.27 -2.53 -21.01
CA PRO A 78 -8.63 -3.86 -20.54
C PRO A 78 -7.48 -4.55 -19.80
N HIS A 79 -7.85 -5.40 -18.83
CA HIS A 79 -6.91 -6.27 -18.13
C HIS A 79 -6.23 -7.22 -19.13
N VAL A 80 -4.95 -7.49 -18.89
CA VAL A 80 -4.12 -8.42 -19.65
C VAL A 80 -3.91 -9.65 -18.74
N PRO A 81 -4.70 -10.73 -18.89
CA PRO A 81 -4.70 -11.85 -17.96
C PRO A 81 -3.33 -12.52 -17.82
N ILE A 82 -2.57 -12.58 -18.91
CA ILE A 82 -1.23 -13.20 -18.95
C ILE A 82 -0.23 -12.44 -18.09
N LEU A 83 -0.28 -11.10 -18.10
CA LEU A 83 0.59 -10.27 -17.29
C LEU A 83 0.04 -10.04 -15.88
N ASN A 84 -1.23 -10.35 -15.64
CA ASN A 84 -1.98 -9.84 -14.49
C ASN A 84 -1.73 -8.33 -14.32
N GLY A 85 -2.00 -7.58 -15.40
CA GLY A 85 -1.76 -6.14 -15.54
C GLY A 85 -2.86 -5.47 -16.36
N TRP A 86 -2.75 -4.17 -16.60
CA TRP A 86 -3.74 -3.37 -17.31
C TRP A 86 -3.09 -2.59 -18.44
N LYS A 87 -3.74 -2.53 -19.61
CA LYS A 87 -3.28 -1.67 -20.70
C LYS A 87 -3.34 -0.19 -20.26
N VAL A 88 -2.48 0.63 -20.83
CA VAL A 88 -2.46 2.09 -20.63
C VAL A 88 -2.75 2.75 -21.97
N LEU A 89 -3.80 3.57 -22.02
CA LEU A 89 -4.27 4.20 -23.25
C LEU A 89 -4.15 5.72 -23.17
N ASP A 90 -3.79 6.35 -24.28
CA ASP A 90 -3.85 7.81 -24.42
C ASP A 90 -5.27 8.32 -24.69
N SER A 91 -5.41 9.64 -24.87
CA SER A 91 -6.70 10.30 -25.13
C SER A 91 -7.32 9.95 -26.48
N ALA A 92 -6.52 9.47 -27.44
CA ALA A 92 -6.97 8.96 -28.74
C ALA A 92 -7.30 7.46 -28.72
N GLY A 93 -7.07 6.78 -27.59
CA GLY A 93 -7.27 5.34 -27.44
C GLY A 93 -6.11 4.49 -27.95
N VAL A 94 -4.96 5.09 -28.24
CA VAL A 94 -3.73 4.38 -28.64
C VAL A 94 -3.06 3.77 -27.41
N GLU A 95 -2.57 2.53 -27.56
CA GLU A 95 -1.86 1.82 -26.50
C GLU A 95 -0.47 2.42 -26.27
N LEU A 96 -0.27 2.97 -25.07
CA LEU A 96 1.02 3.48 -24.60
C LEU A 96 1.88 2.38 -23.96
N GLY A 97 1.26 1.28 -23.50
CA GLY A 97 1.93 0.19 -22.82
C GLY A 97 1.02 -0.58 -21.87
N VAL A 98 1.63 -1.29 -20.91
CA VAL A 98 0.95 -2.07 -19.87
C VAL A 98 1.51 -1.71 -18.50
N VAL A 99 0.66 -1.65 -17.49
CA VAL A 99 1.05 -1.47 -16.09
C VAL A 99 0.69 -2.71 -15.26
N LEU A 100 1.58 -3.15 -14.37
CA LEU A 100 1.38 -4.33 -13.53
C LEU A 100 2.03 -4.16 -12.15
N THR A 101 1.64 -5.03 -11.21
CA THR A 101 2.19 -5.06 -9.84
C THR A 101 3.09 -6.26 -9.59
N THR A 102 4.08 -6.16 -8.70
CA THR A 102 4.91 -7.30 -8.28
C THR A 102 4.22 -8.22 -7.28
N SER A 103 3.28 -7.69 -6.49
CA SER A 103 2.45 -8.46 -5.58
C SER A 103 1.22 -9.05 -6.32
N PRO A 104 0.75 -10.26 -5.95
CA PRO A 104 1.25 -11.14 -4.87
C PRO A 104 2.41 -12.06 -5.25
N GLN A 105 2.82 -12.11 -6.53
CA GLN A 105 3.74 -13.13 -7.05
C GLN A 105 5.13 -13.07 -6.40
N SER A 106 5.63 -11.88 -6.10
CA SER A 106 6.95 -11.64 -5.52
C SER A 106 6.92 -11.47 -3.99
N ASP A 107 5.79 -11.71 -3.31
CA ASP A 107 5.66 -11.46 -1.86
C ASP A 107 6.55 -12.36 -0.99
N HIS A 108 7.08 -13.45 -1.55
CA HIS A 108 8.05 -14.33 -0.91
C HIS A 108 9.47 -13.72 -0.86
N LEU A 109 9.73 -12.64 -1.62
CA LEU A 109 11.00 -11.92 -1.62
C LEU A 109 10.97 -10.83 -0.55
N VAL A 110 11.52 -11.17 0.61
CA VAL A 110 11.52 -10.32 1.80
C VAL A 110 12.81 -9.49 1.84
N GLY A 111 12.64 -8.17 2.01
CA GLY A 111 13.72 -7.22 2.26
C GLY A 111 14.31 -7.35 3.66
N TYR A 112 14.52 -6.25 4.35
CA TYR A 112 15.02 -6.29 5.73
C TYR A 112 14.00 -6.97 6.66
N SER A 113 12.74 -6.56 6.62
CA SER A 113 11.67 -7.07 7.49
C SER A 113 10.40 -7.55 6.75
N GLY A 114 10.17 -7.11 5.51
CA GLY A 114 8.95 -7.45 4.77
C GLY A 114 9.04 -7.29 3.25
N PRO A 115 8.02 -7.79 2.51
CA PRO A 115 7.94 -7.64 1.07
C PRO A 115 7.48 -6.24 0.65
N SER A 116 7.70 -5.91 -0.62
CA SER A 116 7.32 -4.63 -1.23
C SER A 116 6.56 -4.86 -2.54
N ASN A 117 5.50 -4.08 -2.74
CA ASN A 117 4.72 -4.09 -3.98
C ASN A 117 5.09 -2.90 -4.85
N LEU A 118 5.64 -3.19 -6.02
CA LEU A 118 6.06 -2.22 -7.02
C LEU A 118 5.03 -2.15 -8.13
N LEU A 119 4.75 -0.94 -8.60
CA LEU A 119 4.10 -0.68 -9.87
C LEU A 119 5.16 -0.65 -10.96
N VAL A 120 4.91 -1.37 -12.05
CA VAL A 120 5.83 -1.50 -13.18
C VAL A 120 5.10 -1.10 -14.44
N GLY A 121 5.64 -0.12 -15.17
CA GLY A 121 5.16 0.29 -16.48
C GLY A 121 6.05 -0.32 -17.56
N LEU A 122 5.44 -1.00 -18.53
CA LEU A 122 6.08 -1.60 -19.69
C LEU A 122 5.62 -0.87 -20.95
N ASP A 123 6.56 -0.47 -21.80
CA ASP A 123 6.26 0.05 -23.12
C ASP A 123 5.74 -1.06 -24.06
N PRO A 124 5.26 -0.74 -25.28
CA PRO A 124 4.80 -1.72 -26.25
C PRO A 124 5.91 -2.59 -26.86
N ASN A 125 7.15 -2.52 -26.39
CA ASN A 125 8.23 -3.45 -26.75
C ASN A 125 8.70 -4.29 -25.54
N GLY A 126 8.08 -4.12 -24.36
CA GLY A 126 8.38 -4.86 -23.14
C GLY A 126 9.54 -4.24 -22.36
N GLY A 127 10.01 -3.07 -22.77
CA GLY A 127 10.96 -2.27 -22.03
C GLY A 127 10.28 -1.58 -20.86
N ILE A 128 10.97 -1.51 -19.72
CA ILE A 128 10.43 -0.83 -18.53
C ILE A 128 10.47 0.69 -18.77
N THR A 129 9.29 1.32 -18.77
CA THR A 129 9.13 2.79 -18.85
C THR A 129 9.41 3.44 -17.49
N GLY A 130 9.08 2.73 -16.41
CA GLY A 130 9.43 3.11 -15.06
C GLY A 130 8.89 2.16 -14.01
N VAL A 131 9.36 2.36 -12.78
CA VAL A 131 8.99 1.58 -11.60
C VAL A 131 8.69 2.56 -10.46
N SER A 132 7.60 2.34 -9.73
CA SER A 132 7.29 3.08 -8.50
C SER A 132 6.89 2.14 -7.36
N LEU A 133 7.05 2.60 -6.12
CA LEU A 133 6.68 1.82 -4.94
C LEU A 133 5.25 2.16 -4.49
N LEU A 134 4.32 1.20 -4.61
CA LEU A 134 2.94 1.34 -4.13
C LEU A 134 2.88 1.23 -2.61
N TRP A 135 3.34 0.11 -2.08
CA TRP A 135 3.39 -0.13 -0.64
C TRP A 135 4.56 -1.04 -0.28
N SER A 136 4.99 -0.97 0.97
CA SER A 136 5.97 -1.89 1.53
C SER A 136 5.61 -2.25 2.97
N ARG A 137 5.85 -3.51 3.33
CA ARG A 137 5.79 -4.00 4.71
C ARG A 137 7.18 -4.07 5.35
N ASP A 138 8.17 -3.50 4.69
CA ASP A 138 9.52 -3.38 5.22
C ASP A 138 9.63 -2.21 6.22
N THR A 139 10.81 -2.00 6.81
CA THR A 139 11.03 -0.91 7.77
C THR A 139 10.81 0.43 7.08
N ALA A 140 9.92 1.26 7.63
CA ALA A 140 9.54 2.54 7.03
C ALA A 140 10.74 3.43 6.69
N GLU A 141 11.77 3.42 7.53
CA GLU A 141 13.01 4.16 7.29
C GLU A 141 13.78 3.64 6.06
N HIS A 142 13.93 2.32 5.92
CA HIS A 142 14.58 1.73 4.77
C HIS A 142 13.80 2.00 3.48
N VAL A 143 12.47 1.89 3.56
CA VAL A 143 11.57 2.19 2.46
C VAL A 143 11.71 3.63 1.99
N GLU A 144 11.78 4.58 2.93
CA GLU A 144 11.88 6.01 2.61
C GLU A 144 13.25 6.37 2.01
N GLN A 145 14.33 5.73 2.45
CA GLN A 145 15.65 5.88 1.83
C GLN A 145 15.65 5.40 0.37
N VAL A 146 15.01 4.25 0.09
CA VAL A 146 14.90 3.75 -1.29
C VAL A 146 13.97 4.65 -2.11
N ARG A 147 12.83 5.09 -1.55
CA ARG A 147 11.89 6.00 -2.22
C ARG A 147 12.56 7.31 -2.63
N ASN A 148 13.42 7.87 -1.79
CA ASN A 148 14.13 9.12 -2.06
C ASN A 148 15.38 8.96 -2.94
N ALA A 149 15.85 7.73 -3.18
CA ALA A 149 16.98 7.46 -4.07
C ALA A 149 16.52 7.46 -5.54
N SER A 150 16.43 8.63 -6.16
CA SER A 150 15.98 8.78 -7.56
C SER A 150 16.80 7.95 -8.55
N THR A 151 18.12 7.86 -8.37
CA THR A 151 19.02 7.06 -9.21
C THR A 151 18.67 5.58 -9.20
N TYR A 152 18.22 5.06 -8.06
CA TYR A 152 17.82 3.67 -7.90
C TYR A 152 16.60 3.33 -8.77
N TRP A 153 15.62 4.22 -8.90
CA TRP A 153 14.43 3.97 -9.73
C TRP A 153 14.72 4.13 -11.22
N THR A 154 15.60 5.06 -11.59
CA THR A 154 15.94 5.31 -12.99
C THR A 154 16.75 4.20 -13.63
N GLN A 155 17.48 3.39 -12.85
CA GLN A 155 18.32 2.31 -13.39
C GLN A 155 17.54 1.19 -14.10
N PHE A 156 16.24 1.06 -13.80
CA PHE A 156 15.38 0.07 -14.43
C PHE A 156 14.81 0.55 -15.77
N ARG A 157 14.86 1.85 -16.07
CA ARG A 157 14.30 2.40 -17.31
C ARG A 157 15.04 1.87 -18.54
N GLY A 158 14.29 1.42 -19.53
CA GLY A 158 14.81 0.86 -20.77
C GLY A 158 15.33 -0.58 -20.65
N TRP A 159 15.33 -1.17 -19.44
CA TRP A 159 15.63 -2.59 -19.31
C TRP A 159 14.48 -3.41 -19.90
N ASN A 160 14.81 -4.31 -20.83
CA ASN A 160 13.88 -5.28 -21.39
C ASN A 160 14.18 -6.68 -20.79
N PRO A 161 13.30 -7.22 -19.94
CA PRO A 161 13.47 -8.53 -19.31
C PRO A 161 13.55 -9.69 -20.32
N ALA A 162 12.95 -9.55 -21.51
CA ALA A 162 13.02 -10.56 -22.57
C ALA A 162 14.40 -10.66 -23.24
N SER A 163 15.29 -9.67 -23.03
CA SER A 163 16.65 -9.67 -23.59
C SER A 163 17.59 -10.68 -22.92
N GLY A 164 17.22 -11.23 -21.75
CA GLY A 164 18.05 -12.17 -20.97
C GLY A 164 19.28 -11.53 -20.30
N GLN A 165 19.53 -10.24 -20.50
CA GLN A 165 20.58 -9.52 -19.80
C GLN A 165 20.04 -8.95 -18.48
N ARG A 166 20.65 -9.36 -17.36
CA ARG A 166 20.35 -8.82 -16.04
C ARG A 166 21.04 -7.46 -15.89
N PRO A 167 20.31 -6.39 -15.49
CA PRO A 167 20.91 -5.08 -15.31
C PRO A 167 21.86 -5.14 -14.10
N ALA A 168 22.94 -4.37 -14.17
CA ALA A 168 23.82 -4.18 -13.01
C ALA A 168 23.07 -3.32 -11.99
N ILE A 169 22.40 -3.97 -11.03
CA ILE A 169 21.58 -3.29 -10.03
C ILE A 169 22.49 -2.69 -8.96
N GLU A 170 22.50 -1.37 -8.86
CA GLU A 170 23.08 -0.64 -7.75
C GLU A 170 22.07 -0.57 -6.60
N ALA A 171 22.47 -1.10 -5.44
CA ALA A 171 21.66 -1.08 -4.24
C ALA A 171 21.78 0.27 -3.51
N VAL A 172 20.75 0.63 -2.74
CA VAL A 172 20.74 1.85 -1.93
C VAL A 172 21.55 1.63 -0.66
N SER A 173 22.53 2.51 -0.41
CA SER A 173 23.33 2.49 0.83
C SER A 173 22.42 2.69 2.05
N GLY A 174 22.62 1.88 3.10
CA GLY A 174 21.77 1.92 4.31
C GLY A 174 20.43 1.17 4.18
N SER A 175 19.99 0.84 2.97
CA SER A 175 18.74 0.11 2.68
C SER A 175 18.96 -1.00 1.64
N THR A 176 20.14 -1.62 1.71
CA THR A 176 20.64 -2.53 0.70
C THR A 176 19.75 -3.77 0.55
N LEU A 177 19.30 -4.41 1.65
CA LEU A 177 18.41 -5.58 1.58
C LEU A 177 17.04 -5.23 0.99
N THR A 178 16.45 -4.12 1.42
CA THR A 178 15.16 -3.63 0.92
C THR A 178 15.22 -3.34 -0.58
N SER A 179 16.24 -2.59 -1.02
CA SER A 179 16.44 -2.25 -2.44
C SER A 179 16.79 -3.47 -3.31
N LEU A 180 17.56 -4.43 -2.81
CA LEU A 180 17.85 -5.66 -3.56
C LEU A 180 16.61 -6.54 -3.67
N ALA A 181 15.83 -6.70 -2.59
CA ALA A 181 14.58 -7.47 -2.64
C ALA A 181 13.55 -6.84 -3.60
N MET A 182 13.47 -5.51 -3.66
CA MET A 182 12.64 -4.82 -4.66
C MET A 182 13.10 -5.11 -6.10
N ALA A 183 14.41 -5.08 -6.36
CA ALA A 183 14.95 -5.36 -7.69
C ALA A 183 14.78 -6.84 -8.07
N GLU A 184 15.01 -7.76 -7.13
CA GLU A 184 14.74 -9.19 -7.31
C GLU A 184 13.23 -9.46 -7.49
N SER A 185 12.36 -8.68 -6.84
CA SER A 185 10.91 -8.78 -7.02
C SER A 185 10.47 -8.37 -8.43
N LEU A 186 11.11 -7.33 -8.98
CA LEU A 186 10.90 -6.89 -10.35
C LEU A 186 11.38 -7.97 -11.34
N GLU A 187 12.57 -8.51 -11.12
CA GLU A 187 13.12 -9.58 -11.94
C GLU A 187 12.27 -10.85 -11.88
N ALA A 188 11.93 -11.34 -10.68
CA ALA A 188 11.08 -12.52 -10.52
C ALA A 188 9.70 -12.31 -11.16
N ARG A 189 9.15 -11.10 -11.09
CA ARG A 189 7.86 -10.78 -11.70
C ARG A 189 7.93 -10.80 -13.23
N LEU A 190 9.01 -10.30 -13.80
CA LEU A 190 9.14 -10.08 -15.25
C LEU A 190 9.86 -11.23 -15.97
N ALA A 191 10.69 -12.03 -15.30
CA ALA A 191 11.47 -13.13 -15.85
C ALA A 191 10.60 -14.33 -16.29
N GLY A 192 9.32 -14.37 -15.89
CA GLY A 192 8.39 -15.47 -16.21
C GLY A 192 7.24 -15.14 -17.16
N HIS A 193 7.00 -13.86 -17.49
CA HIS A 193 5.72 -13.43 -18.05
C HIS A 193 5.80 -12.44 -19.21
N ALA A 194 6.96 -12.18 -19.82
CA ALA A 194 7.03 -11.20 -20.91
C ALA A 194 5.92 -11.51 -21.95
N THR A 195 4.88 -10.70 -22.09
CA THR A 195 3.96 -10.91 -23.22
C THR A 195 4.68 -10.40 -24.44
N SER A 196 4.61 -11.19 -25.51
CA SER A 196 5.12 -10.73 -26.78
C SER A 196 4.29 -9.57 -27.27
N LEU A 197 4.89 -8.39 -27.34
CA LEU A 197 4.20 -7.23 -27.91
C LEU A 197 4.39 -7.17 -29.43
N ARG A 198 5.37 -7.93 -29.94
CA ARG A 198 5.50 -8.24 -31.37
C ARG A 198 4.44 -9.26 -31.83
N PHE A 199 4.04 -10.19 -30.97
CA PHE A 199 2.95 -11.14 -31.24
C PHE A 199 1.86 -10.98 -30.17
N PRO A 200 1.01 -9.94 -30.21
CA PRO A 200 0.11 -9.63 -29.10
C PRO A 200 -1.06 -10.62 -28.94
N ASP A 201 -1.36 -11.40 -29.97
CA ASP A 201 -2.61 -12.17 -30.06
C ASP A 201 -2.63 -13.41 -29.15
N SER A 202 -3.69 -13.53 -28.35
CA SER A 202 -3.96 -14.70 -27.51
C SER A 202 -4.27 -15.94 -28.37
N ILE A 203 -4.14 -17.12 -27.77
CA ILE A 203 -4.59 -18.38 -28.39
C ILE A 203 -6.12 -18.37 -28.47
N THR A 204 -6.64 -18.62 -29.66
CA THR A 204 -8.08 -18.66 -29.92
C THR A 204 -8.63 -20.09 -29.86
N LEU A 205 -9.94 -20.22 -29.65
CA LEU A 205 -10.60 -21.54 -29.68
C LEU A 205 -10.48 -22.21 -31.06
N ALA A 206 -10.49 -21.43 -32.14
CA ALA A 206 -10.31 -21.94 -33.50
C ALA A 206 -8.93 -22.61 -33.68
N GLU A 207 -7.86 -21.92 -33.26
CA GLU A 207 -6.50 -22.48 -33.26
C GLU A 207 -6.39 -23.72 -32.37
N ALA A 208 -7.12 -23.75 -31.24
CA ALA A 208 -7.17 -24.93 -30.40
C ALA A 208 -7.88 -26.10 -31.08
N GLN A 209 -8.93 -25.85 -31.85
CA GLN A 209 -9.68 -26.86 -32.60
C GLN A 209 -8.91 -27.45 -33.78
N GLU A 210 -7.92 -26.75 -34.32
CA GLU A 210 -7.01 -27.29 -35.33
C GLU A 210 -6.15 -28.45 -34.80
N VAL A 211 -5.84 -28.44 -33.51
CA VAL A 211 -5.01 -29.48 -32.86
C VAL A 211 -5.85 -30.43 -32.01
N PHE A 212 -6.90 -29.91 -31.37
CA PHE A 212 -7.83 -30.65 -30.52
C PHE A 212 -9.26 -30.47 -31.07
N PRO A 213 -9.70 -31.28 -32.06
CA PRO A 213 -10.97 -31.05 -32.77
C PRO A 213 -12.22 -31.01 -31.90
N THR A 214 -12.18 -31.63 -30.71
CA THR A 214 -13.28 -31.65 -29.75
C THR A 214 -13.20 -30.54 -28.69
N ALA A 215 -12.30 -29.56 -28.84
CA ALA A 215 -12.16 -28.45 -27.91
C ALA A 215 -13.41 -27.58 -27.87
N THR A 216 -13.93 -27.36 -26.66
CA THR A 216 -15.13 -26.55 -26.39
C THR A 216 -14.80 -25.27 -25.62
N ASN A 217 -13.73 -25.27 -24.82
CA ASN A 217 -13.36 -24.14 -23.99
C ASN A 217 -11.83 -24.08 -23.76
N LEU A 218 -11.33 -22.87 -23.48
CA LEU A 218 -9.95 -22.59 -23.13
C LEU A 218 -9.90 -21.96 -21.75
N LYS A 219 -9.00 -22.47 -20.90
CA LYS A 219 -8.79 -21.95 -19.55
C LYS A 219 -7.31 -21.72 -19.32
N SER A 220 -6.93 -20.58 -18.74
CA SER A 220 -5.54 -20.37 -18.33
C SER A 220 -5.13 -21.39 -17.26
N ASP A 221 -3.95 -21.99 -17.39
CA ASP A 221 -3.44 -22.92 -16.38
C ASP A 221 -2.98 -22.14 -15.14
N ALA A 222 -3.62 -22.42 -13.99
CA ALA A 222 -3.27 -21.77 -12.73
C ALA A 222 -1.87 -22.17 -12.19
N GLY A 223 -1.28 -23.25 -12.72
CA GLY A 223 -0.01 -23.80 -12.27
C GLY A 223 1.22 -23.40 -13.10
N ARG A 224 1.05 -22.96 -14.35
CA ARG A 224 2.14 -22.56 -15.25
C ARG A 224 1.75 -21.36 -16.11
N ALA A 225 2.51 -20.28 -15.97
CA ALA A 225 2.31 -19.06 -16.70
C ALA A 225 2.41 -19.27 -18.23
N GLY A 226 1.46 -18.73 -19.00
CA GLY A 226 1.46 -18.82 -20.46
C GLY A 226 0.98 -20.17 -21.03
N TRP A 227 0.51 -21.10 -20.19
CA TRP A 227 -0.16 -22.32 -20.62
C TRP A 227 -1.67 -22.11 -20.66
N VAL A 228 -2.29 -22.65 -21.71
CA VAL A 228 -3.74 -22.67 -21.90
C VAL A 228 -4.20 -24.12 -21.85
N GLU A 229 -4.94 -24.47 -20.82
CA GLU A 229 -5.65 -25.74 -20.72
C GLU A 229 -6.78 -25.80 -21.75
N VAL A 230 -6.76 -26.84 -22.58
CA VAL A 230 -7.79 -27.09 -23.59
C VAL A 230 -8.79 -28.09 -23.06
N ARG A 231 -10.07 -27.71 -23.01
CA ARG A 231 -11.15 -28.54 -22.46
C ARG A 231 -12.11 -29.02 -23.53
N GLY A 232 -12.47 -30.29 -23.45
CA GLY A 232 -13.44 -30.95 -24.32
C GLY A 232 -14.85 -30.99 -23.71
N PRO A 233 -15.75 -31.82 -24.26
CA PRO A 233 -17.07 -32.07 -23.68
C PRO A 233 -16.95 -32.57 -22.23
N GLU A 234 -17.94 -32.25 -21.39
CA GLU A 234 -17.97 -32.62 -19.97
C GLU A 234 -16.79 -32.05 -19.14
N ASP A 235 -16.18 -30.96 -19.60
CA ASP A 235 -15.07 -30.27 -18.91
C ASP A 235 -13.78 -31.13 -18.81
N ALA A 236 -13.65 -32.15 -19.65
CA ALA A 236 -12.48 -33.03 -19.69
C ALA A 236 -11.23 -32.34 -20.28
N THR A 237 -10.08 -32.45 -19.61
CA THR A 237 -8.80 -31.89 -20.10
C THR A 237 -8.26 -32.69 -21.29
N LEU A 238 -8.25 -32.08 -22.47
CA LEU A 238 -7.72 -32.69 -23.71
C LEU A 238 -6.19 -32.55 -23.80
N GLY A 239 -5.65 -31.44 -23.30
CA GLY A 239 -4.23 -31.12 -23.37
C GLY A 239 -3.96 -29.66 -23.03
N TYR A 240 -2.78 -29.18 -23.42
CA TYR A 240 -2.36 -27.81 -23.17
C TYR A 240 -1.78 -27.19 -24.44
N LEU A 241 -1.97 -25.88 -24.59
CA LEU A 241 -1.38 -25.07 -25.64
C LEU A 241 -0.46 -24.02 -25.02
N LEU A 242 0.66 -23.75 -25.69
CA LEU A 242 1.59 -22.70 -25.34
C LEU A 242 2.10 -22.01 -26.62
N ARG A 243 2.49 -20.75 -26.48
CA ARG A 243 3.11 -19.97 -27.54
C ARG A 243 4.63 -19.98 -27.38
N THR A 244 5.37 -19.95 -28.49
CA THR A 244 6.84 -19.82 -28.43
C THR A 244 7.29 -18.43 -27.98
N SER A 245 6.48 -17.40 -28.24
CA SER A 245 6.71 -16.04 -27.74
C SER A 245 6.24 -15.90 -26.28
N PRO A 246 6.93 -15.12 -25.44
CA PRO A 246 8.04 -14.20 -25.77
C PRO A 246 9.40 -14.88 -25.90
N ALA A 247 9.53 -16.12 -25.40
CA ALA A 247 10.81 -16.75 -25.11
C ALA A 247 11.69 -16.91 -26.36
N ALA A 248 11.03 -17.02 -27.52
CA ALA A 248 11.64 -17.20 -28.82
C ALA A 248 11.73 -15.94 -29.70
N GLU A 249 11.34 -14.75 -29.25
CA GLU A 249 11.29 -13.55 -30.13
C GLU A 249 12.63 -13.07 -30.66
N THR A 250 13.71 -13.45 -29.98
CA THR A 250 15.08 -13.16 -30.39
C THR A 250 15.60 -14.17 -31.41
N VAL A 251 14.89 -15.28 -31.62
CA VAL A 251 15.22 -16.29 -32.63
C VAL A 251 14.76 -15.77 -33.98
N ARG A 252 15.71 -15.56 -34.89
CA ARG A 252 15.43 -15.10 -36.26
C ARG A 252 15.50 -16.29 -37.21
N GLY A 253 14.53 -16.36 -38.11
CA GLY A 253 14.64 -17.16 -39.33
C GLY A 253 15.50 -16.42 -40.36
N TYR A 254 15.01 -16.27 -41.58
CA TYR A 254 15.75 -15.60 -42.66
C TYR A 254 15.79 -14.08 -42.49
N SER A 255 14.63 -13.46 -42.25
CA SER A 255 14.47 -11.99 -42.17
C SER A 255 13.82 -11.52 -40.86
N GLY A 256 13.16 -12.41 -40.12
CA GLY A 256 12.47 -12.06 -38.89
C GLY A 256 12.11 -13.26 -38.00
N PRO A 257 11.57 -13.01 -36.79
CA PRO A 257 11.08 -14.05 -35.91
C PRO A 257 9.76 -14.64 -36.40
N THR A 258 9.53 -15.91 -36.06
CA THR A 258 8.28 -16.63 -36.35
C THR A 258 7.71 -17.22 -35.06
N GLU A 259 6.43 -16.97 -34.79
CA GLU A 259 5.72 -17.55 -33.65
C GLU A 259 5.17 -18.94 -33.99
N ALA A 260 5.25 -19.86 -33.04
CA ALA A 260 4.62 -21.17 -33.10
C ALA A 260 3.65 -21.37 -31.93
N LEU A 261 2.57 -22.09 -32.22
CA LEU A 261 1.69 -22.73 -31.26
C LEU A 261 2.22 -24.15 -31.01
N VAL A 262 2.51 -24.47 -29.75
CA VAL A 262 3.01 -25.78 -29.34
C VAL A 262 1.94 -26.44 -28.48
N ALA A 263 1.51 -27.62 -28.89
CA ALA A 263 0.54 -28.42 -28.16
C ALA A 263 1.24 -29.50 -27.35
N VAL A 264 0.75 -29.73 -26.14
CA VAL A 264 1.29 -30.69 -25.18
C VAL A 264 0.17 -31.60 -24.69
N ASP A 265 0.50 -32.86 -24.46
CA ASP A 265 -0.43 -33.85 -23.93
C ASP A 265 -0.99 -33.48 -22.55
N SER A 266 -2.11 -34.12 -22.17
CA SER A 266 -2.74 -33.93 -20.85
C SER A 266 -1.81 -34.30 -19.69
N SER A 267 -0.79 -35.13 -19.93
CA SER A 267 0.23 -35.50 -18.95
C SER A 267 1.33 -34.44 -18.74
N ARG A 268 1.34 -33.38 -19.56
CA ARG A 268 2.30 -32.26 -19.54
C ARG A 268 3.75 -32.68 -19.79
N LYS A 269 3.98 -33.74 -20.56
CA LYS A 269 5.32 -34.33 -20.76
C LYS A 269 5.76 -34.38 -22.21
N ARG A 270 4.84 -34.40 -23.18
CA ARG A 270 5.17 -34.61 -24.59
C ARG A 270 4.52 -33.56 -25.47
N VAL A 271 5.29 -33.06 -26.43
CA VAL A 271 4.77 -32.21 -27.51
C VAL A 271 3.98 -33.08 -28.48
N THR A 272 2.72 -32.74 -28.71
CA THR A 272 1.81 -33.49 -29.57
C THR A 272 1.66 -32.88 -30.95
N ALA A 273 1.82 -31.55 -31.07
CA ALA A 273 1.81 -30.86 -32.35
C ALA A 273 2.53 -29.50 -32.25
N VAL A 274 3.03 -29.01 -33.38
CA VAL A 274 3.51 -27.64 -33.55
C VAL A 274 2.83 -27.04 -34.78
N ARG A 275 2.31 -25.82 -34.65
CA ARG A 275 1.70 -25.06 -35.75
C ARG A 275 2.32 -23.68 -35.83
N LEU A 276 2.56 -23.21 -37.04
CA LEU A 276 3.10 -21.87 -37.29
C LEU A 276 1.95 -20.85 -37.18
N ARG A 277 2.13 -19.79 -36.37
CA ARG A 277 1.15 -18.70 -36.21
C ARG A 277 1.50 -17.49 -37.09
N SER A 278 1.74 -16.35 -36.46
CA SER A 278 2.17 -15.11 -37.09
C SER A 278 3.69 -15.09 -37.26
N SER A 279 4.16 -14.47 -38.35
CA SER A 279 5.58 -14.37 -38.66
C SER A 279 5.92 -12.97 -39.17
N TYR A 280 7.13 -12.50 -38.85
CA TYR A 280 7.76 -11.32 -39.44
C TYR A 280 8.88 -11.72 -40.42
N ASP A 281 8.92 -12.99 -40.82
CA ASP A 281 9.86 -13.51 -41.81
C ASP A 281 9.32 -13.35 -43.24
N THR A 282 10.09 -13.80 -44.25
CA THR A 282 9.71 -13.70 -45.66
C THR A 282 8.46 -14.54 -45.91
N PRO A 283 7.34 -13.97 -46.41
CA PRO A 283 6.07 -14.69 -46.58
C PRO A 283 6.19 -15.98 -47.38
N GLU A 284 6.93 -15.98 -48.49
CA GLU A 284 7.16 -17.16 -49.33
C GLU A 284 7.86 -18.31 -48.61
N TYR A 285 8.73 -18.01 -47.65
CA TYR A 285 9.41 -19.03 -46.83
C TYR A 285 8.49 -19.54 -45.72
N VAL A 286 7.70 -18.66 -45.14
CA VAL A 286 6.70 -19.00 -44.14
C VAL A 286 5.66 -19.96 -44.73
N ASP A 287 5.15 -19.67 -45.93
CA ASP A 287 4.16 -20.52 -46.59
C ASP A 287 4.74 -21.91 -46.92
N ARG A 288 5.98 -21.98 -47.41
CA ARG A 288 6.66 -23.28 -47.61
C ARG A 288 6.80 -24.10 -46.33
N VAL A 289 7.10 -23.44 -45.20
CA VAL A 289 7.20 -24.13 -43.91
C VAL A 289 5.82 -24.53 -43.37
N ARG A 290 4.79 -23.74 -43.67
CA ARG A 290 3.40 -24.02 -43.28
C ARG A 290 2.81 -25.19 -44.07
N ASP A 291 3.17 -25.33 -45.34
CA ASP A 291 2.67 -26.38 -46.24
C ASP A 291 3.46 -27.71 -46.14
N ASP A 292 4.62 -27.72 -45.47
CA ASP A 292 5.42 -28.93 -45.27
C ASP A 292 4.98 -29.68 -44.00
N GLU A 293 3.95 -30.52 -44.14
CA GLU A 293 3.44 -31.36 -43.04
C GLU A 293 4.52 -32.29 -42.47
N GLY A 294 5.42 -32.81 -43.32
CA GLY A 294 6.50 -33.71 -42.89
C GLY A 294 7.45 -33.05 -41.89
N PHE A 295 7.81 -31.79 -42.13
CA PHE A 295 8.60 -31.00 -41.19
C PHE A 295 7.85 -30.76 -39.88
N LEU A 296 6.60 -30.28 -39.92
CA LEU A 296 5.82 -29.94 -38.73
C LEU A 296 5.51 -31.17 -37.86
N ASP A 297 5.19 -32.31 -38.48
CA ASP A 297 4.97 -33.57 -37.77
C ASP A 297 6.28 -34.12 -37.16
N GLY A 298 7.42 -33.85 -37.80
CA GLY A 298 8.75 -34.15 -37.26
C GLY A 298 9.09 -33.41 -35.95
N LEU A 299 8.38 -32.32 -35.64
CA LEU A 299 8.50 -31.57 -34.38
C LEU A 299 7.64 -32.19 -33.25
N ALA A 300 6.71 -33.11 -33.56
CA ALA A 300 5.86 -33.76 -32.58
C ALA A 300 6.52 -35.01 -31.95
N GLY A 301 5.89 -35.56 -30.91
CA GLY A 301 6.20 -36.87 -30.31
C GLY A 301 7.35 -36.88 -29.29
N LYS A 302 8.20 -35.86 -29.26
CA LYS A 302 9.34 -35.75 -28.33
C LYS A 302 8.88 -35.28 -26.94
N SER A 303 9.58 -35.72 -25.89
CA SER A 303 9.32 -35.20 -24.54
C SER A 303 9.82 -33.76 -24.40
N ILE A 304 9.27 -33.01 -23.44
CA ILE A 304 9.74 -31.65 -23.13
C ILE A 304 11.23 -31.67 -22.77
N ASP A 305 11.68 -32.66 -21.99
CA ASP A 305 13.09 -32.81 -21.61
C ASP A 305 13.98 -33.08 -22.83
N ASP A 306 13.56 -33.95 -23.74
CA ASP A 306 14.30 -34.22 -24.98
C ASP A 306 14.39 -32.96 -25.84
N TRP A 307 13.30 -32.20 -25.93
CA TRP A 307 13.26 -30.90 -26.60
C TRP A 307 14.28 -29.93 -26.03
N THR A 308 14.47 -29.88 -24.71
CA THR A 308 15.46 -28.97 -24.10
C THR A 308 16.91 -29.30 -24.44
N ARG A 309 17.21 -30.54 -24.82
CA ARG A 309 18.59 -31.02 -25.10
C ARG A 309 18.81 -31.36 -26.57
N ILE A 310 17.84 -31.04 -27.42
CA ILE A 310 17.84 -31.43 -28.82
C ILE A 310 18.99 -30.75 -29.56
N ASP A 311 19.73 -31.55 -30.32
CA ASP A 311 20.69 -31.08 -31.32
C ASP A 311 20.10 -31.35 -32.71
N PHE A 312 19.89 -30.27 -33.48
CA PHE A 312 19.23 -30.35 -34.78
C PHE A 312 20.03 -31.16 -35.81
N ASN A 313 21.34 -31.31 -35.63
CA ASN A 313 22.17 -32.11 -36.54
C ASN A 313 22.02 -33.63 -36.33
N THR A 314 21.61 -34.04 -35.14
CA THR A 314 21.56 -35.47 -34.73
C THR A 314 20.15 -35.97 -34.44
N SER A 315 19.16 -35.07 -34.37
CA SER A 315 17.77 -35.38 -34.00
C SER A 315 16.87 -35.82 -35.16
N GLY A 316 17.38 -35.82 -36.40
CA GLY A 316 16.65 -36.20 -37.60
C GLY A 316 15.59 -35.18 -38.07
N ILE A 317 15.63 -33.94 -37.55
CA ILE A 317 14.79 -32.84 -38.03
C ILE A 317 15.47 -32.24 -39.27
N GLU A 318 14.96 -32.57 -40.45
CA GLU A 318 15.43 -31.97 -41.71
C GLU A 318 14.74 -30.63 -41.95
N GLY A 319 15.48 -29.61 -42.39
CA GLY A 319 14.91 -28.30 -42.70
C GLY A 319 14.15 -28.29 -44.02
N VAL A 320 13.19 -27.37 -44.17
CA VAL A 320 12.40 -27.25 -45.39
C VAL A 320 13.26 -26.69 -46.53
N SER A 321 13.22 -27.36 -47.69
CA SER A 321 14.03 -26.98 -48.85
C SER A 321 13.67 -25.57 -49.35
N GLY A 322 14.67 -24.69 -49.42
CA GLY A 322 14.47 -23.29 -49.82
C GLY A 322 13.81 -22.40 -48.77
N ALA A 323 13.56 -22.89 -47.56
CA ALA A 323 13.10 -22.12 -46.39
C ALA A 323 13.85 -22.53 -45.11
N THR A 324 15.08 -23.03 -45.26
CA THR A 324 15.83 -23.76 -44.22
C THR A 324 16.09 -22.91 -42.97
N GLN A 325 16.41 -21.62 -43.11
CA GLN A 325 16.62 -20.74 -41.95
C GLN A 325 15.31 -20.46 -41.20
N THR A 326 14.21 -20.28 -41.91
CA THR A 326 12.88 -20.08 -41.31
C THR A 326 12.39 -21.33 -40.58
N SER A 327 12.57 -22.52 -41.18
CA SER A 327 12.21 -23.80 -40.54
C SER A 327 13.03 -24.07 -39.28
N PHE A 328 14.36 -23.89 -39.33
CA PHE A 328 15.19 -24.05 -38.13
C PHE A 328 14.94 -22.95 -37.09
N GLY A 329 14.62 -21.72 -37.51
CA GLY A 329 14.19 -20.66 -36.60
C GLY A 329 12.92 -21.02 -35.83
N LEU A 330 11.94 -21.66 -36.48
CA LEU A 330 10.73 -22.16 -35.84
C LEU A 330 11.07 -23.25 -34.79
N ALA A 331 11.85 -24.25 -35.18
CA ALA A 331 12.22 -25.38 -34.31
C ALA A 331 13.07 -24.93 -33.10
N GLU A 332 14.00 -24.00 -33.33
CA GLU A 332 14.79 -23.34 -32.29
C GLU A 332 13.90 -22.52 -31.34
N GLY A 333 12.86 -21.87 -31.87
CA GLY A 333 11.86 -21.17 -31.06
C GLY A 333 11.08 -22.11 -30.13
N VAL A 334 10.70 -23.30 -30.62
CA VAL A 334 10.07 -24.35 -29.80
C VAL A 334 11.02 -24.82 -28.69
N ARG A 335 12.28 -25.14 -29.04
CA ARG A 335 13.32 -25.52 -28.06
C ARG A 335 13.46 -24.45 -26.98
N ARG A 336 13.62 -23.19 -27.36
CA ARG A 336 13.85 -22.08 -26.43
C ARG A 336 12.68 -21.82 -25.49
N ARG A 337 11.45 -21.96 -25.99
CA ARG A 337 10.26 -21.87 -25.15
C ARG A 337 10.19 -23.02 -24.14
N LEU A 338 10.43 -24.25 -24.56
CA LEU A 338 10.40 -25.41 -23.67
C LEU A 338 11.57 -25.39 -22.66
N GLN A 339 12.72 -24.82 -23.04
CA GLN A 339 13.81 -24.56 -22.09
C GLN A 339 13.40 -23.55 -21.00
N SER A 340 12.73 -22.46 -21.38
CA SER A 340 12.24 -21.47 -20.40
C SER A 340 11.28 -22.10 -19.38
N GLU A 341 10.50 -23.11 -19.78
CA GLU A 341 9.62 -23.86 -18.87
C GLU A 341 10.39 -24.70 -17.86
N VAL A 342 11.44 -25.41 -18.32
CA VAL A 342 12.27 -26.22 -17.42
C VAL A 342 13.07 -25.34 -16.47
N GLU A 343 13.60 -24.20 -16.92
CA GLU A 343 14.33 -23.24 -16.09
C GLU A 343 13.44 -22.53 -15.05
N GLN A 344 12.14 -22.37 -15.33
CA GLN A 344 11.17 -21.84 -14.38
C GLN A 344 10.60 -22.92 -13.44
N ALA A 345 10.40 -24.16 -13.94
CA ALA A 345 9.86 -25.28 -13.17
C ALA A 345 10.89 -26.00 -12.30
N THR A 346 12.18 -25.90 -12.63
CA THR A 346 13.21 -26.00 -11.61
C THR A 346 13.22 -24.67 -10.89
N PRO A 347 12.68 -24.54 -9.66
CA PRO A 347 13.21 -23.50 -8.80
C PRO A 347 14.71 -23.75 -8.84
N LYS A 348 15.49 -22.82 -9.42
CA LYS A 348 16.88 -22.72 -9.03
C LYS A 348 16.76 -22.71 -7.51
N ALA A 349 17.19 -23.80 -6.86
CA ALA A 349 17.54 -23.71 -5.48
C ALA A 349 18.52 -22.55 -5.49
N ILE A 350 18.06 -21.38 -5.01
CA ILE A 350 18.94 -20.25 -4.85
C ILE A 350 19.83 -20.73 -3.72
N GLY A 351 20.86 -21.50 -4.08
CA GLY A 351 22.00 -21.71 -3.23
C GLY A 351 22.41 -20.30 -2.86
N ALA A 352 22.42 -20.04 -1.55
CA ALA A 352 22.66 -18.72 -1.00
C ALA A 352 23.77 -18.04 -1.81
N THR A 353 23.42 -17.00 -2.58
CA THR A 353 24.43 -16.29 -3.36
C THR A 353 25.17 -15.40 -2.39
N TRP A 354 26.31 -15.88 -1.90
CA TRP A 354 27.12 -15.15 -0.93
C TRP A 354 27.66 -13.87 -1.56
N LYS A 355 27.13 -12.73 -1.14
CA LYS A 355 27.64 -11.41 -1.54
C LYS A 355 28.81 -11.05 -0.62
N LEU A 356 29.69 -10.14 -1.05
CA LEU A 356 30.83 -9.66 -0.22
C LEU A 356 30.38 -9.17 1.17
N ARG A 357 29.17 -8.61 1.22
CA ARG A 357 28.49 -8.17 2.44
C ARG A 357 28.18 -9.32 3.40
N ASP A 358 27.63 -10.44 2.89
CA ASP A 358 27.35 -11.63 3.69
C ASP A 358 28.63 -12.25 4.24
N LEU A 359 29.70 -12.24 3.45
CA LEU A 359 31.02 -12.68 3.90
C LEU A 359 31.58 -11.75 4.99
N GLY A 360 31.40 -10.44 4.85
CA GLY A 360 31.75 -9.46 5.89
C GLY A 360 30.99 -9.68 7.19
N LEU A 361 29.67 -9.90 7.10
CA LEU A 361 28.82 -10.18 8.26
C LEU A 361 29.18 -11.52 8.92
N LEU A 362 29.47 -12.55 8.13
CA LEU A 362 29.96 -13.84 8.64
C LEU A 362 31.33 -13.68 9.32
N GLY A 363 32.22 -12.86 8.77
CA GLY A 363 33.48 -12.46 9.41
C GLY A 363 33.27 -11.79 10.77
N ILE A 364 32.26 -10.93 10.88
CA ILE A 364 31.91 -10.28 12.15
C ILE A 364 31.34 -11.27 13.15
N VAL A 365 30.41 -12.15 12.73
CA VAL A 365 29.83 -13.21 13.56
C VAL A 365 30.92 -14.15 14.07
N THR A 366 31.81 -14.62 13.19
CA THR A 366 32.90 -15.53 13.55
C THR A 366 33.93 -14.87 14.48
N GLY A 367 34.31 -13.61 14.23
CA GLY A 367 35.18 -12.85 15.13
C GLY A 367 34.54 -12.62 16.51
N GLY A 368 33.24 -12.32 16.57
CA GLY A 368 32.51 -12.17 17.83
C GLY A 368 32.43 -13.48 18.62
N LEU A 369 32.26 -14.62 17.93
CA LEU A 369 32.36 -15.95 18.53
C LEU A 369 33.78 -16.24 19.04
N ALA A 370 34.80 -15.94 18.25
CA ALA A 370 36.20 -16.16 18.61
C ALA A 370 36.57 -15.37 19.89
N ILE A 371 36.23 -14.08 19.96
CA ILE A 371 36.45 -13.27 21.16
C ILE A 371 35.65 -13.78 22.36
N THR A 372 34.46 -14.33 22.12
CA THR A 372 33.61 -14.87 23.19
C THR A 372 34.16 -16.18 23.75
N PHE A 373 34.74 -17.06 22.92
CA PHE A 373 35.08 -18.43 23.33
C PHE A 373 36.59 -18.69 23.46
N VAL A 374 37.46 -17.87 22.87
CA VAL A 374 38.91 -18.03 22.91
C VAL A 374 39.51 -17.06 23.94
N PRO A 375 39.99 -17.54 25.11
CA PRO A 375 40.46 -16.67 26.19
C PRO A 375 41.64 -15.77 25.80
N MET A 376 42.52 -16.25 24.91
CA MET A 376 43.70 -15.51 24.44
C MET A 376 43.34 -14.28 23.59
N LEU A 377 42.18 -14.29 22.94
CA LEU A 377 41.65 -13.17 22.15
C LEU A 377 40.86 -12.15 23.01
N GLY A 378 40.68 -12.44 24.31
CA GLY A 378 39.98 -11.57 25.27
C GLY A 378 40.82 -10.46 25.89
N GLY A 379 42.07 -10.27 25.45
CA GLY A 379 42.97 -9.24 25.95
C GLY A 379 42.42 -7.82 25.73
N ARG A 380 42.76 -6.89 26.64
CA ARG A 380 42.21 -5.50 26.62
C ARG A 380 42.40 -4.80 25.26
N ARG A 381 43.60 -4.89 24.67
CA ARG A 381 43.92 -4.27 23.37
C ARG A 381 43.14 -4.91 22.22
N VAL A 382 43.04 -6.24 22.20
CA VAL A 382 42.29 -6.98 21.16
C VAL A 382 40.82 -6.63 21.21
N ARG A 383 40.24 -6.54 22.43
CA ARG A 383 38.85 -6.12 22.63
C ARG A 383 38.58 -4.69 22.18
N GLU A 384 39.51 -3.77 22.42
CA GLU A 384 39.41 -2.38 21.96
C GLU A 384 39.44 -2.28 20.43
N ILE A 385 40.36 -3.00 19.78
CA ILE A 385 40.44 -3.09 18.32
C ILE A 385 39.14 -3.69 17.74
N TRP A 386 38.64 -4.77 18.36
CA TRP A 386 37.38 -5.37 17.93
C TRP A 386 36.19 -4.42 18.06
N GLN A 387 36.10 -3.66 19.15
CA GLN A 387 35.05 -2.66 19.33
C GLN A 387 35.11 -1.57 18.26
N LEU A 388 36.30 -1.14 17.81
CA LEU A 388 36.47 -0.24 16.66
C LEU A 388 35.95 -0.88 15.37
N VAL A 389 36.29 -2.15 15.12
CA VAL A 389 35.78 -2.89 13.96
C VAL A 389 34.26 -3.00 13.99
N LEU A 390 33.65 -3.29 15.15
CA LEU A 390 32.19 -3.32 15.28
C LEU A 390 31.55 -1.97 14.97
N VAL A 391 32.09 -0.87 15.51
CA VAL A 391 31.52 0.46 15.29
C VAL A 391 31.66 0.88 13.83
N ALA A 392 32.85 0.72 13.24
CA ALA A 392 33.13 1.17 11.88
C ALA A 392 32.56 0.22 10.80
N ALA A 393 32.82 -1.08 10.90
CA ALA A 393 32.43 -2.05 9.87
C ALA A 393 31.00 -2.59 10.09
N PHE A 394 30.64 -2.98 11.31
CA PHE A 394 29.30 -3.55 11.54
C PHE A 394 28.22 -2.46 11.70
N GLY A 395 28.54 -1.39 12.44
CA GLY A 395 27.64 -0.27 12.69
C GLY A 395 27.44 0.62 11.47
N LEU A 396 28.51 1.30 11.05
CA LEU A 396 28.43 2.34 10.01
C LEU A 396 28.45 1.79 8.57
N TRP A 397 29.14 0.68 8.30
CA TRP A 397 29.27 0.15 6.94
C TRP A 397 28.20 -0.90 6.59
N LEU A 398 27.94 -1.87 7.48
CA LEU A 398 26.98 -2.94 7.22
C LEU A 398 25.53 -2.56 7.53
N GLY A 399 25.27 -1.91 8.68
CA GLY A 399 23.94 -1.41 9.08
C GLY A 399 22.89 -2.47 9.45
N ASP A 400 23.10 -3.75 9.13
CA ASP A 400 22.15 -4.84 9.41
C ASP A 400 22.21 -5.33 10.86
N MET A 401 21.61 -4.58 11.77
CA MET A 401 21.53 -4.98 13.18
C MET A 401 20.34 -5.89 13.46
N LEU A 402 20.46 -6.68 14.52
CA LEU A 402 19.37 -7.47 15.05
C LEU A 402 18.39 -6.54 15.78
N SER A 403 17.17 -6.45 15.27
CA SER A 403 16.11 -5.58 15.80
C SER A 403 14.81 -6.36 16.05
N MET A 404 13.89 -5.77 16.82
CA MET A 404 12.54 -6.27 17.04
C MET A 404 11.70 -6.21 15.76
N SER A 405 11.92 -5.21 14.89
CA SER A 405 11.24 -5.11 13.59
C SER A 405 11.66 -6.26 12.66
N LEU A 406 12.94 -6.60 12.62
CA LEU A 406 13.47 -7.75 11.88
C LEU A 406 12.82 -9.06 12.33
N LEU A 407 12.84 -9.32 13.65
CA LEU A 407 12.28 -10.55 14.21
C LEU A 407 10.75 -10.65 14.02
N ALA A 408 10.02 -9.55 14.21
CA ALA A 408 8.58 -9.51 13.99
C ALA A 408 8.25 -9.65 12.49
N GLY A 409 8.99 -8.98 11.61
CA GLY A 409 8.84 -9.05 10.16
C GLY A 409 9.07 -10.46 9.61
N TRP A 410 10.17 -11.10 10.01
CA TRP A 410 10.47 -12.48 9.62
C TRP A 410 9.50 -13.50 10.20
N SER A 411 8.93 -13.22 11.37
CA SER A 411 7.83 -14.04 11.91
C SER A 411 6.58 -13.97 11.04
N ARG A 412 6.31 -12.83 10.37
CA ARG A 412 5.13 -12.65 9.50
C ARG A 412 5.31 -13.15 8.07
N ASN A 413 6.49 -12.96 7.50
CA ASN A 413 6.73 -13.10 6.07
C ASN A 413 7.73 -14.22 5.74
N GLY A 414 8.32 -14.85 6.76
CA GLY A 414 9.44 -15.78 6.59
C GLY A 414 10.80 -15.06 6.61
N ALA A 415 11.85 -15.82 6.89
CA ALA A 415 13.23 -15.31 6.90
C ALA A 415 13.85 -15.36 5.51
N SER A 416 14.70 -14.39 5.18
CA SER A 416 15.27 -14.22 3.85
C SER A 416 16.55 -15.05 3.64
N TRP A 417 16.44 -16.39 3.71
CA TRP A 417 17.56 -17.33 3.65
C TRP A 417 18.36 -17.28 2.34
N SER A 418 17.71 -16.95 1.23
CA SER A 418 18.32 -16.88 -0.10
C SER A 418 19.06 -15.56 -0.35
N THR A 419 18.57 -14.46 0.19
CA THR A 419 19.05 -13.10 -0.14
C THR A 419 19.95 -12.48 0.93
N ALA A 420 19.82 -12.91 2.20
CA ALA A 420 20.55 -12.38 3.35
C ALA A 420 21.10 -13.49 4.28
N PRO A 421 21.85 -14.49 3.76
CA PRO A 421 22.34 -15.62 4.56
C PRO A 421 23.21 -15.19 5.76
N GLY A 422 23.98 -14.10 5.64
CA GLY A 422 24.79 -13.58 6.75
C GLY A 422 23.94 -13.07 7.92
N LEU A 423 22.81 -12.40 7.64
CA LEU A 423 21.91 -11.87 8.65
C LEU A 423 21.14 -13.00 9.35
N VAL A 424 20.77 -14.03 8.60
CA VAL A 424 20.18 -15.23 9.19
C VAL A 424 21.17 -15.93 10.14
N ALA A 425 22.44 -16.04 9.74
CA ALA A 425 23.48 -16.57 10.62
C ALA A 425 23.65 -15.73 11.90
N LEU A 426 23.59 -14.40 11.81
CA LEU A 426 23.62 -13.50 12.97
C LEU A 426 22.45 -13.77 13.94
N VAL A 427 21.21 -13.83 13.42
CA VAL A 427 20.00 -14.11 14.22
C VAL A 427 20.12 -15.49 14.89
N ALA A 428 20.55 -16.51 14.14
CA ALA A 428 20.74 -17.86 14.65
C ALA A 428 21.76 -17.88 15.79
N VAL A 429 22.93 -17.25 15.62
CA VAL A 429 23.95 -17.16 16.67
C VAL A 429 23.44 -16.37 17.88
N ALA A 430 22.71 -15.29 17.66
CA ALA A 430 22.16 -14.46 18.73
C ALA A 430 21.13 -15.20 19.59
N LEU A 431 20.37 -16.15 19.03
CA LEU A 431 19.37 -16.93 19.78
C LEU A 431 19.93 -18.26 20.32
N VAL A 432 20.69 -19.00 19.51
CA VAL A 432 21.17 -20.34 19.83
C VAL A 432 22.29 -20.31 20.88
N VAL A 433 23.24 -19.38 20.78
CA VAL A 433 24.41 -19.39 21.68
C VAL A 433 24.05 -19.01 23.12
N PRO A 434 23.19 -18.02 23.40
CA PRO A 434 22.73 -17.78 24.77
C PRO A 434 21.95 -18.97 25.34
N TRP A 435 21.17 -19.66 24.50
CA TRP A 435 20.40 -20.84 24.89
C TRP A 435 21.31 -22.03 25.23
N SER A 436 22.30 -22.34 24.40
CA SER A 436 23.18 -23.52 24.56
C SER A 436 24.40 -23.28 25.45
N ALA A 437 25.11 -22.18 25.24
CA ALA A 437 26.43 -21.91 25.82
C ALA A 437 26.42 -20.88 26.95
N LYS A 438 25.25 -20.36 27.35
CA LYS A 438 25.06 -19.38 28.44
C LYS A 438 25.72 -18.01 28.19
N ARG A 439 26.28 -17.76 27.00
CA ARG A 439 27.01 -16.54 26.66
C ARG A 439 26.16 -15.65 25.74
N GLN A 440 26.09 -14.36 26.06
CA GLN A 440 25.35 -13.37 25.27
C GLN A 440 26.26 -12.76 24.21
N VAL A 441 26.56 -13.54 23.16
CA VAL A 441 27.50 -13.16 22.09
C VAL A 441 27.06 -11.85 21.45
N TYR A 442 25.77 -11.71 21.13
CA TYR A 442 25.29 -10.50 20.45
C TYR A 442 25.52 -9.24 21.28
N CYS A 443 24.95 -9.18 22.49
CA CYS A 443 25.04 -7.98 23.34
C CYS A 443 26.47 -7.63 23.77
N HIS A 444 27.37 -8.63 23.96
CA HIS A 444 28.72 -8.39 24.48
C HIS A 444 29.79 -8.23 23.41
N SER A 445 29.61 -8.87 22.25
CA SER A 445 30.69 -9.06 21.27
C SER A 445 30.29 -8.77 19.83
N LEU A 446 29.03 -8.41 19.56
CA LEU A 446 28.59 -8.04 18.21
C LEU A 446 27.86 -6.69 18.19
N CYS A 447 27.17 -6.28 19.26
CA CYS A 447 26.37 -5.05 19.27
C CYS A 447 27.27 -3.79 19.26
N PRO A 448 27.24 -2.96 18.20
CA PRO A 448 28.08 -1.77 18.10
C PRO A 448 27.64 -0.68 19.09
N HIS A 449 26.33 -0.53 19.32
CA HIS A 449 25.79 0.40 20.31
C HIS A 449 26.23 0.06 21.75
N GLY A 450 26.35 -1.24 22.08
CA GLY A 450 26.91 -1.69 23.36
C GLY A 450 28.41 -1.41 23.48
N ALA A 451 29.17 -1.55 22.38
CA ALA A 451 30.59 -1.23 22.34
C ALA A 451 30.87 0.25 22.63
N VAL A 452 30.11 1.17 22.03
CA VAL A 452 30.25 2.62 22.30
C VAL A 452 29.92 2.95 23.76
N GLN A 453 28.83 2.41 24.31
CA GLN A 453 28.50 2.62 25.72
C GLN A 453 29.58 2.09 26.67
N GLU A 454 30.31 1.04 26.28
CA GLU A 454 31.41 0.51 27.08
C GLU A 454 32.58 1.49 27.13
N TRP A 455 32.89 2.17 26.02
CA TRP A 455 33.91 3.20 25.97
C TRP A 455 33.52 4.44 26.76
N LEU A 456 32.31 4.96 26.56
CA LEU A 456 31.80 6.13 27.28
C LEU A 456 31.78 5.88 28.80
N GLY A 457 31.42 4.66 29.21
CA GLY A 457 31.38 4.25 30.62
C GLY A 457 32.75 4.08 31.30
N ARG A 458 33.89 4.23 30.59
CA ARG A 458 35.24 4.07 31.18
C ARG A 458 35.60 5.17 32.18
N ASN A 459 35.05 6.36 32.03
CA ASN A 459 35.35 7.48 32.91
C ASN A 459 34.59 7.36 34.25
N ARG A 460 35.20 6.69 35.22
CA ARG A 460 34.61 6.43 36.55
C ARG A 460 34.29 7.69 37.35
N ARG A 461 34.84 8.86 36.99
CA ARG A 461 34.60 10.12 37.71
C ARG A 461 33.18 10.66 37.53
N LEU A 462 32.53 10.31 36.43
CA LEU A 462 31.17 10.77 36.10
C LEU A 462 30.08 9.81 36.63
N HIS A 463 30.47 8.70 37.28
CA HIS A 463 29.51 7.65 37.66
C HIS A 463 28.58 8.07 38.79
N ILE A 464 27.28 7.96 38.54
CA ILE A 464 26.24 8.24 39.53
C ILE A 464 25.72 6.91 40.10
N ARG A 465 25.56 6.84 41.43
CA ARG A 465 24.92 5.69 42.09
C ARG A 465 23.41 5.90 42.10
N LEU A 466 22.68 5.06 41.37
CA LEU A 466 21.22 5.10 41.37
C LEU A 466 20.65 4.61 42.71
N PRO A 467 19.63 5.29 43.27
CA PRO A 467 18.86 4.78 44.41
C PRO A 467 18.29 3.39 44.12
N ARG A 468 18.19 2.54 45.16
CA ARG A 468 17.76 1.13 45.01
C ARG A 468 16.39 0.99 44.34
N LEU A 469 15.45 1.90 44.65
CA LEU A 469 14.11 1.92 44.07
C LEU A 469 14.14 2.25 42.57
N LEU A 470 14.84 3.32 42.18
CA LEU A 470 14.97 3.75 40.78
C LEU A 470 15.68 2.68 39.94
N ASN A 471 16.74 2.06 40.46
CA ASN A 471 17.43 0.98 39.76
C ASN A 471 16.55 -0.27 39.57
N ARG A 472 15.63 -0.57 40.50
CA ARG A 472 14.65 -1.65 40.33
C ARG A 472 13.59 -1.28 39.30
N ALA A 473 13.04 -0.07 39.36
CA ALA A 473 12.03 0.42 38.43
C ALA A 473 12.56 0.45 36.98
N LEU A 474 13.72 1.06 36.75
CA LEU A 474 14.37 1.09 35.43
C LEU A 474 14.73 -0.32 34.95
N GLY A 475 15.02 -1.26 35.86
CA GLY A 475 15.28 -2.66 35.51
C GLY A 475 14.06 -3.44 34.98
N LEU A 476 12.85 -2.91 35.17
CA LEU A 476 11.60 -3.47 34.61
C LEU A 476 11.31 -2.96 33.20
N LEU A 477 11.78 -1.75 32.87
CA LEU A 477 11.49 -1.07 31.61
C LEU A 477 11.79 -1.92 30.36
N PRO A 478 12.94 -2.61 30.21
CA PRO A 478 13.21 -3.44 29.03
C PRO A 478 12.19 -4.55 28.81
N TRP A 479 11.64 -5.10 29.90
CA TRP A 479 10.65 -6.18 29.85
C TRP A 479 9.27 -5.64 29.48
N LEU A 480 8.91 -4.46 30.00
CA LEU A 480 7.68 -3.76 29.61
C LEU A 480 7.71 -3.37 28.13
N LEU A 481 8.84 -2.83 27.65
CA LEU A 481 9.03 -2.51 26.24
C LEU A 481 8.95 -3.75 25.36
N LEU A 482 9.48 -4.90 25.80
CA LEU A 482 9.37 -6.16 25.07
C LEU A 482 7.92 -6.65 24.98
N ILE A 483 7.15 -6.58 26.07
CA ILE A 483 5.72 -6.94 26.05
C ILE A 483 4.95 -5.98 25.16
N ALA A 484 5.20 -4.67 25.27
CA ALA A 484 4.58 -3.66 24.41
C ALA A 484 4.90 -3.90 22.93
N ALA A 485 6.15 -4.21 22.59
CA ALA A 485 6.56 -4.55 21.23
C ALA A 485 5.82 -5.79 20.70
N PHE A 486 5.67 -6.84 21.51
CA PHE A 486 4.90 -8.03 21.15
C PHE A 486 3.41 -7.73 20.92
N VAL A 487 2.77 -6.97 21.82
CA VAL A 487 1.37 -6.58 21.69
C VAL A 487 1.15 -5.67 20.49
N LEU A 488 2.01 -4.68 20.27
CA LEU A 488 1.98 -3.82 19.08
C LEU A 488 2.16 -4.64 17.80
N ALA A 489 3.07 -5.64 17.81
CA ALA A 489 3.26 -6.52 16.67
C ALA A 489 1.99 -7.34 16.31
N LEU A 490 1.13 -7.65 17.30
CA LEU A 490 -0.13 -8.36 17.09
C LEU A 490 -1.29 -7.41 16.69
N VAL A 491 -1.41 -6.26 17.36
CA VAL A 491 -2.58 -5.36 17.23
C VAL A 491 -2.40 -4.32 16.13
N ARG A 492 -1.16 -3.83 15.92
CA ARG A 492 -0.80 -2.80 14.94
C ARG A 492 0.40 -3.27 14.10
N PRO A 493 0.22 -4.19 13.13
CA PRO A 493 1.34 -4.77 12.38
C PRO A 493 2.20 -3.76 11.60
N GLN A 494 1.61 -2.63 11.21
CA GLN A 494 2.24 -1.51 10.51
C GLN A 494 3.02 -0.55 11.44
N PHE A 495 2.97 -0.76 12.75
CA PHE A 495 3.68 0.10 13.70
C PHE A 495 5.19 -0.11 13.59
N ASN A 496 5.96 0.98 13.48
CA ASN A 496 7.41 0.89 13.39
C ASN A 496 8.03 0.56 14.76
N LEU A 497 8.39 -0.72 14.96
CA LEU A 497 9.00 -1.20 16.20
C LEU A 497 10.42 -0.65 16.42
N THR A 498 11.08 -0.10 15.39
CA THR A 498 12.44 0.43 15.54
C THR A 498 12.48 1.68 16.39
N TRP A 499 11.37 2.39 16.57
CA TRP A 499 11.30 3.53 17.50
C TRP A 499 11.55 3.15 18.97
N LEU A 500 11.44 1.87 19.31
CA LEU A 500 11.72 1.36 20.65
C LEU A 500 13.20 1.09 20.88
N GLU A 501 14.07 1.21 19.86
CA GLU A 501 15.50 0.92 19.96
C GLU A 501 16.41 1.67 18.97
N PRO A 502 17.68 1.92 19.32
CA PRO A 502 18.54 2.85 18.57
C PRO A 502 19.29 2.19 17.42
N PHE A 503 18.85 1.03 16.94
CA PHE A 503 19.64 0.26 15.98
C PHE A 503 19.63 0.88 14.59
N ASP A 504 18.52 1.49 14.18
CA ASP A 504 18.44 2.24 12.93
C ASP A 504 19.19 3.58 12.99
N ALA A 505 19.49 4.11 14.18
CA ALA A 505 20.24 5.37 14.34
C ALA A 505 21.66 5.34 13.73
N TRP A 506 22.16 4.14 13.42
CA TRP A 506 23.45 3.93 12.79
C TRP A 506 23.40 4.03 11.27
N VAL A 507 22.20 3.95 10.69
CA VAL A 507 21.95 4.23 9.29
C VAL A 507 21.68 5.74 9.21
N LEU A 508 22.72 6.53 8.94
CA LEU A 508 22.70 8.00 9.03
C LEU A 508 21.75 8.65 7.99
N GLY A 509 20.44 8.61 8.22
CA GLY A 509 19.40 9.15 7.33
C GLY A 509 18.37 10.06 8.02
N PRO A 510 17.68 10.97 7.29
CA PRO A 510 16.72 11.92 7.87
C PRO A 510 15.50 11.26 8.54
N ALA A 511 15.14 10.05 8.10
CA ALA A 511 13.98 9.31 8.59
C ALA A 511 14.18 8.62 9.96
N ALA A 512 15.40 8.70 10.54
CA ALA A 512 15.79 8.02 11.78
C ALA A 512 15.58 8.84 13.07
N ALA A 513 14.94 10.01 13.02
CA ALA A 513 15.01 11.01 14.09
C ALA A 513 14.67 10.48 15.50
N VAL A 514 13.62 9.64 15.62
CA VAL A 514 13.22 9.03 16.91
C VAL A 514 14.27 8.04 17.40
N SER A 515 14.73 7.13 16.54
CA SER A 515 15.77 6.15 16.85
C SER A 515 17.09 6.83 17.22
N MET A 516 17.44 7.93 16.53
CA MET A 516 18.59 8.78 16.84
C MET A 516 18.48 9.44 18.21
N LEU A 517 17.32 9.99 18.56
CA LEU A 517 17.08 10.57 19.88
C LEU A 517 17.23 9.52 21.00
N VAL A 518 16.63 8.35 20.83
CA VAL A 518 16.76 7.23 21.78
C VAL A 518 18.22 6.78 21.90
N GLY A 519 18.93 6.69 20.77
CA GLY A 519 20.34 6.32 20.72
C GLY A 519 21.24 7.33 21.41
N LEU A 520 21.08 8.62 21.09
CA LEU A 520 21.85 9.70 21.69
C LEU A 520 21.58 9.82 23.19
N ALA A 521 20.32 9.76 23.61
CA ALA A 521 19.95 9.75 25.02
C ALA A 521 20.58 8.56 25.76
N GLY A 522 20.59 7.37 25.14
CA GLY A 522 21.25 6.18 25.65
C GLY A 522 22.77 6.35 25.81
N LEU A 523 23.44 6.95 24.82
CA LEU A 523 24.88 7.23 24.86
C LEU A 523 25.23 8.28 25.92
N VAL A 524 24.46 9.37 26.03
CA VAL A 524 24.63 10.39 27.07
C VAL A 524 24.44 9.77 28.45
N ALA A 525 23.40 8.96 28.65
CA ALA A 525 23.18 8.27 29.91
C ALA A 525 24.34 7.30 30.26
N ALA A 526 25.00 6.72 29.27
CA ALA A 526 26.13 5.81 29.48
C ALA A 526 27.39 6.48 30.06
N LEU A 527 27.51 7.82 29.96
CA LEU A 527 28.55 8.59 30.63
C LEU A 527 28.42 8.52 32.16
N PHE A 528 27.18 8.51 32.66
CA PHE A 528 26.85 8.56 34.09
C PHE A 528 26.57 7.17 34.68
N VAL A 529 25.95 6.29 33.90
CA VAL A 529 25.62 4.94 34.31
C VAL A 529 26.14 3.96 33.25
N PRO A 530 27.19 3.18 33.53
CA PRO A 530 27.77 2.27 32.55
C PRO A 530 26.72 1.37 31.91
N GLN A 531 26.71 1.33 30.57
CA GLN A 531 25.75 0.53 29.78
C GLN A 531 24.28 0.88 30.07
N ALA A 532 23.97 2.16 30.32
CA ALA A 532 22.64 2.64 30.70
C ALA A 532 21.52 2.08 29.80
N TYR A 533 21.62 2.27 28.48
CA TYR A 533 20.60 1.82 27.54
C TYR A 533 20.56 0.29 27.44
N CYS A 534 21.71 -0.37 27.34
CA CYS A 534 21.77 -1.84 27.31
C CYS A 534 21.20 -2.49 28.58
N ARG A 535 21.24 -1.79 29.72
CA ARG A 535 20.73 -2.27 31.01
C ARG A 535 19.26 -1.95 31.24
N PHE A 536 18.79 -0.78 30.83
CA PHE A 536 17.48 -0.24 31.21
C PHE A 536 16.55 0.10 30.05
N GLY A 537 17.05 0.20 28.82
CA GLY A 537 16.26 0.63 27.65
C GLY A 537 16.06 -0.42 26.56
N CYS A 538 16.90 -1.46 26.49
CA CYS A 538 16.96 -2.34 25.31
C CYS A 538 15.97 -3.53 25.34
N PRO A 539 14.86 -3.50 24.55
CA PRO A 539 13.91 -4.62 24.47
C PRO A 539 14.50 -5.86 23.80
N THR A 540 15.28 -5.69 22.73
CA THR A 540 16.03 -6.79 22.10
C THR A 540 17.00 -7.47 23.07
N GLY A 541 17.68 -6.69 23.92
CA GLY A 541 18.53 -7.21 24.99
C GLY A 541 17.74 -8.00 26.05
N ALA A 542 16.51 -7.58 26.37
CA ALA A 542 15.62 -8.31 27.26
C ALA A 542 15.19 -9.66 26.66
N LEU A 543 14.87 -9.69 25.36
CA LEU A 543 14.54 -10.91 24.61
C LEU A 543 15.71 -11.92 24.64
N LEU A 544 16.92 -11.48 24.30
CA LEU A 544 18.10 -12.35 24.31
C LEU A 544 18.47 -12.82 25.73
N LYS A 545 18.17 -12.00 26.75
CA LYS A 545 18.35 -12.37 28.16
C LYS A 545 17.31 -13.36 28.65
N PHE A 546 16.11 -13.34 28.09
CA PHE A 546 15.06 -14.31 28.37
C PHE A 546 15.45 -15.71 27.92
N VAL A 547 15.96 -15.83 26.69
CA VAL A 547 16.36 -17.10 26.07
C VAL A 547 17.63 -17.71 26.71
N ARG A 548 18.45 -16.88 27.38
CA ARG A 548 19.73 -17.29 27.97
C ARG A 548 19.59 -18.39 29.04
N SER A 549 20.40 -19.44 28.92
CA SER A 549 20.57 -20.45 29.97
C SER A 549 21.50 -19.96 31.10
N HIS A 550 21.16 -20.32 32.33
CA HIS A 550 21.89 -20.00 33.56
C HIS A 550 22.54 -21.24 34.21
N GLY A 551 22.52 -22.39 33.53
CA GLY A 551 23.23 -23.58 33.97
C GLY A 551 22.57 -24.25 35.16
N THR A 552 23.28 -24.36 36.28
CA THR A 552 22.75 -24.91 37.54
C THR A 552 21.75 -23.97 38.22
N ALA A 553 21.74 -22.68 37.84
CA ALA A 553 20.82 -21.68 38.35
C ALA A 553 19.54 -21.51 37.48
N ASP A 554 19.33 -22.37 36.48
CA ASP A 554 18.10 -22.38 35.69
C ASP A 554 16.92 -22.80 36.58
N ARG A 555 15.99 -21.87 36.78
CA ARG A 555 14.75 -22.05 37.54
C ARG A 555 13.63 -21.23 36.91
N TRP A 556 12.40 -21.64 37.16
CA TRP A 556 11.22 -20.84 36.87
C TRP A 556 11.30 -19.51 37.61
N SER A 557 11.03 -18.44 36.89
CA SER A 557 11.02 -17.09 37.39
C SER A 557 9.67 -16.44 37.11
N VAL A 558 9.38 -15.34 37.82
CA VAL A 558 8.19 -14.51 37.56
C VAL A 558 8.13 -14.07 36.09
N ARG A 559 9.28 -13.89 35.44
CA ARG A 559 9.35 -13.53 34.01
C ARG A 559 8.86 -14.65 33.10
N ASP A 560 9.14 -15.90 33.45
CA ASP A 560 8.66 -17.06 32.69
C ASP A 560 7.13 -17.14 32.79
N LEU A 561 6.57 -16.92 34.00
CA LEU A 561 5.13 -16.88 34.22
C LEU A 561 4.47 -15.72 33.47
N LEU A 562 5.04 -14.52 33.53
CA LEU A 562 4.53 -13.36 32.80
C LEU A 562 4.58 -13.56 31.28
N ALA A 563 5.64 -14.17 30.75
CA ALA A 563 5.74 -14.46 29.32
C ALA A 563 4.71 -15.51 28.89
N MET A 564 4.54 -16.60 29.66
CA MET A 564 3.49 -17.59 29.41
C MET A 564 2.09 -16.98 29.50
N ALA A 565 1.83 -16.11 30.48
CA ALA A 565 0.57 -15.41 30.60
C ALA A 565 0.34 -14.46 29.42
N THR A 566 1.36 -13.70 29.00
CA THR A 566 1.24 -12.76 27.88
C THR A 566 0.95 -13.49 26.57
N VAL A 567 1.71 -14.54 26.26
CA VAL A 567 1.50 -15.36 25.05
C VAL A 567 0.18 -16.15 25.15
N GLY A 568 -0.15 -16.67 26.33
CA GLY A 568 -1.40 -17.37 26.60
C GLY A 568 -2.64 -16.48 26.46
N ILE A 569 -2.58 -15.23 26.95
CA ILE A 569 -3.64 -14.23 26.78
C ILE A 569 -3.74 -13.85 25.30
N ALA A 570 -2.63 -13.65 24.59
CA ALA A 570 -2.64 -13.35 23.17
C ALA A 570 -3.24 -14.51 22.35
N ALA A 571 -2.85 -15.75 22.64
CA ALA A 571 -3.42 -16.96 22.04
C ALA A 571 -4.91 -17.11 22.37
N ALA A 572 -5.28 -16.93 23.64
CA ALA A 572 -6.67 -16.98 24.08
C ALA A 572 -7.49 -15.87 23.43
N TRP A 573 -6.96 -14.66 23.27
CA TRP A 573 -7.64 -13.58 22.55
C TRP A 573 -7.81 -13.90 21.06
N MET A 574 -6.79 -14.49 20.44
CA MET A 574 -6.79 -14.83 19.01
C MET A 574 -7.70 -16.03 18.68
N TRP A 575 -7.82 -16.98 19.61
CA TRP A 575 -8.61 -18.21 19.46
C TRP A 575 -9.78 -18.29 20.44
N TRP A 576 -10.17 -17.19 21.08
CA TRP A 576 -11.33 -17.17 21.97
C TRP A 576 -12.53 -17.59 21.12
N PRO A 577 -13.19 -18.72 21.43
CA PRO A 577 -14.45 -19.04 20.81
C PRO A 577 -15.42 -17.95 21.29
N VAL A 578 -15.73 -17.01 20.40
CA VAL A 578 -16.88 -16.15 20.60
C VAL A 578 -18.08 -17.10 20.58
N GLU A 579 -18.57 -17.44 21.77
CA GLU A 579 -19.75 -18.29 21.96
C GLU A 579 -20.87 -17.75 21.07
N ALA A 580 -21.31 -18.62 20.17
CA ALA A 580 -22.56 -18.46 19.46
C ALA A 580 -23.68 -18.58 20.50
N GLY A 581 -24.09 -17.45 21.08
CA GLY A 581 -25.33 -17.35 21.83
C GLY A 581 -26.50 -17.61 20.88
N SER A 582 -27.17 -18.74 21.07
CA SER A 582 -28.43 -19.12 20.45
C SER A 582 -29.57 -18.27 21.02
N ASP A 583 -30.12 -17.38 20.19
CA ASP A 583 -31.55 -17.23 19.88
C ASP A 583 -31.88 -15.79 19.47
N GLY A 584 -32.04 -15.60 18.16
CA GLY A 584 -32.39 -14.35 17.49
C GLY A 584 -31.73 -14.30 16.12
N GLY A 585 -32.53 -14.43 15.05
CA GLY A 585 -32.08 -14.70 13.69
C GLY A 585 -30.84 -13.92 13.22
N ALA A 586 -29.91 -14.64 12.61
CA ALA A 586 -28.74 -14.19 11.87
C ALA A 586 -28.48 -12.67 11.88
N VAL A 587 -27.67 -12.18 12.82
CA VAL A 587 -26.97 -10.90 12.67
C VAL A 587 -25.53 -11.20 12.20
N PRO A 588 -25.13 -10.79 10.99
CA PRO A 588 -23.78 -11.00 10.49
C PRO A 588 -22.77 -10.23 11.36
N ARG A 589 -21.60 -10.83 11.61
CA ARG A 589 -20.42 -10.09 12.10
C ARG A 589 -20.09 -9.00 11.08
N VAL A 590 -20.18 -7.73 11.49
CA VAL A 590 -19.87 -6.58 10.63
C VAL A 590 -18.39 -6.66 10.23
N ALA A 591 -18.14 -7.06 8.98
CA ALA A 591 -16.90 -6.75 8.29
C ALA A 591 -16.68 -5.24 8.37
N GLY A 592 -15.43 -4.77 8.50
CA GLY A 592 -15.15 -3.35 8.33
C GLY A 592 -15.74 -2.87 7.00
N PRO A 593 -16.23 -1.62 6.89
CA PRO A 593 -16.93 -1.20 5.70
C PRO A 593 -16.05 -1.35 4.46
N SER A 594 -16.59 -2.00 3.42
CA SER A 594 -15.99 -1.99 2.08
C SER A 594 -15.85 -0.54 1.62
N THR A 595 -14.73 -0.20 1.00
CA THR A 595 -14.45 1.17 0.58
C THR A 595 -14.27 1.23 -0.94
N LEU A 596 -15.01 2.11 -1.59
CA LEU A 596 -14.82 2.48 -2.99
C LEU A 596 -14.18 3.86 -3.04
N THR A 597 -13.29 4.10 -3.99
CA THR A 597 -12.61 5.39 -4.14
C THR A 597 -12.41 5.73 -5.62
N GLY A 598 -12.41 7.02 -5.95
CA GLY A 598 -12.08 7.50 -7.28
C GLY A 598 -11.91 9.01 -7.32
N ARG A 599 -12.01 9.59 -8.52
CA ARG A 599 -11.90 11.04 -8.76
C ARG A 599 -13.05 11.53 -9.62
N ALA A 600 -13.53 12.74 -9.33
CA ALA A 600 -14.55 13.49 -10.08
C ALA A 600 -14.46 14.97 -9.65
N PHE A 601 -14.96 15.91 -10.45
CA PHE A 601 -15.02 17.35 -10.12
C PHE A 601 -13.65 17.97 -9.73
N GLY A 602 -12.55 17.43 -10.29
CA GLY A 602 -11.19 17.87 -9.92
C GLY A 602 -10.73 17.46 -8.51
N THR A 603 -11.52 16.66 -7.79
CA THR A 603 -11.24 16.17 -6.42
C THR A 603 -11.32 14.63 -6.34
N SER A 604 -11.23 14.08 -5.13
CA SER A 604 -11.44 12.65 -4.84
C SER A 604 -12.83 12.41 -4.27
N TRP A 605 -13.31 11.18 -4.43
CA TRP A 605 -14.50 10.68 -3.74
C TRP A 605 -14.19 9.36 -3.03
N THR A 606 -14.88 9.13 -1.91
CA THR A 606 -14.80 7.92 -1.08
C THR A 606 -16.18 7.47 -0.66
N ILE A 607 -16.51 6.18 -0.83
CA ILE A 607 -17.76 5.58 -0.36
C ILE A 607 -17.41 4.42 0.56
N LYS A 608 -17.93 4.45 1.80
CA LYS A 608 -17.78 3.36 2.78
C LYS A 608 -19.10 2.64 2.95
N ILE A 609 -19.14 1.32 2.80
CA ILE A 609 -20.35 0.50 2.77
C ILE A 609 -20.23 -0.60 3.84
N ARG A 610 -21.15 -0.68 4.80
CA ARG A 610 -21.14 -1.74 5.84
C ARG A 610 -21.92 -2.99 5.44
N ASP A 611 -22.67 -2.95 4.35
CA ASP A 611 -23.41 -4.10 3.85
C ASP A 611 -22.47 -5.13 3.16
N PRO A 612 -22.67 -6.44 3.39
CA PRO A 612 -21.88 -7.48 2.73
C PRO A 612 -22.28 -7.59 1.25
N LEU A 613 -21.38 -7.18 0.35
CA LEU A 613 -21.58 -7.28 -1.10
C LEU A 613 -20.77 -8.42 -1.72
N GLY A 614 -21.41 -9.20 -2.59
CA GLY A 614 -20.74 -9.96 -3.65
C GLY A 614 -20.69 -9.09 -4.92
N GLY A 615 -19.50 -8.67 -5.35
CA GLY A 615 -19.31 -7.94 -6.62
C GLY A 615 -19.18 -6.41 -6.51
N THR A 616 -18.23 -5.91 -5.72
CA THR A 616 -17.95 -4.45 -5.59
C THR A 616 -17.50 -3.78 -6.90
N ALA A 617 -16.89 -4.51 -7.83
CA ALA A 617 -16.40 -3.97 -9.10
C ALA A 617 -17.52 -3.33 -9.94
N THR A 618 -18.69 -3.95 -10.02
CA THR A 618 -19.83 -3.43 -10.81
C THR A 618 -20.43 -2.16 -10.21
N LEU A 619 -20.36 -2.00 -8.88
CA LEU A 619 -20.88 -0.82 -8.20
C LEU A 619 -19.96 0.39 -8.37
N GLN A 620 -18.64 0.17 -8.36
CA GLN A 620 -17.66 1.22 -8.62
C GLN A 620 -17.80 1.80 -10.03
N ASP A 621 -18.01 0.96 -11.02
CA ASP A 621 -18.23 1.40 -12.41
C ASP A 621 -19.52 2.23 -12.53
N GLN A 622 -20.59 1.83 -11.85
CA GLN A 622 -21.85 2.58 -11.83
C GLN A 622 -21.72 3.96 -11.17
N VAL A 623 -21.04 4.02 -10.02
CA VAL A 623 -20.74 5.29 -9.34
C VAL A 623 -19.89 6.19 -10.24
N THR A 624 -18.82 5.65 -10.82
CA THR A 624 -17.91 6.42 -11.70
C THR A 624 -18.66 6.95 -12.93
N ALA A 625 -19.51 6.12 -13.53
CA ALA A 625 -20.31 6.51 -14.68
C ALA A 625 -21.34 7.61 -14.34
N GLU A 626 -22.01 7.55 -13.19
CA GLU A 626 -22.96 8.60 -12.78
C GLU A 626 -22.25 9.92 -12.48
N LEU A 627 -21.08 9.88 -11.83
CA LEU A 627 -20.29 11.08 -11.57
C LEU A 627 -19.79 11.73 -12.87
N GLU A 628 -19.27 10.95 -13.81
CA GLU A 628 -18.86 11.48 -15.12
C GLU A 628 -20.06 11.98 -15.93
N ARG A 629 -21.23 11.33 -15.86
CA ARG A 629 -22.46 11.83 -16.49
C ARG A 629 -22.83 13.21 -15.96
N ILE A 630 -22.87 13.38 -14.64
CA ILE A 630 -23.21 14.66 -13.99
C ILE A 630 -22.21 15.73 -14.39
N GLU A 631 -20.91 15.44 -14.34
CA GLU A 631 -19.89 16.41 -14.74
C GLU A 631 -20.00 16.79 -16.22
N ALA A 632 -20.15 15.79 -17.11
CA ALA A 632 -20.29 16.01 -18.55
C ALA A 632 -21.54 16.80 -18.93
N THR A 633 -22.63 16.69 -18.16
CA THR A 633 -23.92 17.31 -18.48
C THR A 633 -24.16 18.64 -17.78
N LEU A 634 -23.62 18.86 -16.58
CA LEU A 634 -23.94 20.01 -15.74
C LEU A 634 -22.75 20.89 -15.36
N SER A 635 -21.50 20.42 -15.52
CA SER A 635 -20.33 21.21 -15.11
C SER A 635 -19.96 22.26 -16.15
N HIS A 636 -19.88 23.53 -15.73
CA HIS A 636 -19.41 24.62 -16.58
C HIS A 636 -17.96 24.44 -17.06
N TRP A 637 -17.19 23.53 -16.45
CA TRP A 637 -15.85 23.11 -16.89
C TRP A 637 -15.86 22.17 -18.10
N ARG A 638 -16.98 21.53 -18.40
CA ARG A 638 -17.12 20.61 -19.55
C ARG A 638 -17.76 21.37 -20.71
N PRO A 639 -17.04 21.63 -21.82
CA PRO A 639 -17.53 22.50 -22.91
C PRO A 639 -18.87 22.06 -23.54
N GLY A 640 -19.20 20.77 -23.45
CA GLY A 640 -20.44 20.22 -23.99
C GLY A 640 -21.62 20.20 -23.00
N SER A 641 -21.44 20.64 -21.75
CA SER A 641 -22.50 20.61 -20.74
C SER A 641 -23.64 21.59 -21.06
N GLU A 642 -24.83 21.32 -20.54
CA GLU A 642 -25.98 22.24 -20.66
C GLU A 642 -25.66 23.60 -20.04
N THR A 643 -24.93 23.62 -18.93
CA THR A 643 -24.46 24.85 -18.25
C THR A 643 -23.54 25.67 -19.15
N SER A 644 -22.56 25.03 -19.82
CA SER A 644 -21.66 25.72 -20.76
C SER A 644 -22.40 26.20 -22.01
N GLN A 645 -23.39 25.44 -22.49
CA GLN A 645 -24.25 25.86 -23.60
C GLN A 645 -25.11 27.08 -23.22
N PHE A 646 -25.71 27.07 -22.03
CA PHE A 646 -26.44 28.22 -21.49
C PHE A 646 -25.55 29.45 -21.32
N ASN A 647 -24.33 29.26 -20.77
CA ASN A 647 -23.36 30.33 -20.55
C ASN A 647 -22.83 30.96 -21.85
N SER A 648 -22.68 30.17 -22.91
CA SER A 648 -22.18 30.62 -24.21
C SER A 648 -23.26 31.21 -25.13
N SER A 649 -24.54 30.87 -24.90
CA SER A 649 -25.64 31.41 -25.68
C SER A 649 -25.76 32.93 -25.53
N GLU A 650 -26.01 33.68 -26.59
CA GLU A 650 -26.28 35.13 -26.51
C GLU A 650 -27.77 35.46 -26.50
N THR A 651 -28.65 34.45 -26.51
CA THR A 651 -30.10 34.67 -26.50
C THR A 651 -30.60 35.12 -25.13
N THR A 652 -31.65 35.93 -25.14
CA THR A 652 -32.46 36.30 -23.98
C THR A 652 -33.85 35.65 -24.01
N LEU A 653 -34.10 34.81 -25.02
CA LEU A 653 -35.26 33.92 -25.07
C LEU A 653 -35.08 32.75 -24.09
N GLU A 654 -36.17 32.06 -23.80
CA GLU A 654 -36.13 30.82 -23.02
C GLU A 654 -35.31 29.75 -23.75
N ILE A 655 -34.47 29.06 -22.98
CA ILE A 655 -33.62 27.95 -23.43
C ILE A 655 -34.10 26.71 -22.69
N GLU A 656 -34.55 25.69 -23.42
CA GLU A 656 -34.90 24.39 -22.84
C GLU A 656 -33.69 23.75 -22.17
N CYS A 657 -33.90 23.12 -21.02
CA CYS A 657 -32.86 22.43 -20.28
C CYS A 657 -33.38 21.13 -19.66
N SER A 658 -32.47 20.37 -19.07
CA SER A 658 -32.85 19.24 -18.22
C SER A 658 -33.54 19.72 -16.94
N LYS A 659 -34.37 18.83 -16.38
CA LYS A 659 -34.97 19.04 -15.05
C LYS A 659 -33.91 19.12 -13.95
N GLU A 660 -32.79 18.41 -14.09
CA GLU A 660 -31.67 18.48 -13.14
C GLU A 660 -31.08 19.89 -13.11
N LEU A 661 -30.79 20.48 -14.27
CA LEU A 661 -30.27 21.85 -14.36
C LEU A 661 -31.28 22.89 -13.82
N ALA A 662 -32.55 22.79 -14.21
CA ALA A 662 -33.60 23.70 -13.71
C ALA A 662 -33.71 23.66 -12.17
N SER A 663 -33.70 22.47 -11.57
CA SER A 663 -33.76 22.29 -10.11
C SER A 663 -32.55 22.89 -9.37
N LEU A 664 -31.34 22.75 -9.93
CA LEU A 664 -30.14 23.34 -9.36
C LEU A 664 -30.16 24.87 -9.45
N VAL A 665 -30.57 25.41 -10.59
CA VAL A 665 -30.68 26.87 -10.78
C VAL A 665 -31.75 27.46 -9.86
N SER A 666 -32.92 26.81 -9.75
CA SER A 666 -34.00 27.22 -8.84
C SER A 666 -33.54 27.31 -7.40
N GLN A 667 -32.82 26.28 -6.91
CA GLN A 667 -32.24 26.33 -5.57
C GLN A 667 -31.18 27.43 -5.42
N GLY A 668 -30.32 27.61 -6.43
CA GLY A 668 -29.34 28.70 -6.43
C GLY A 668 -30.00 30.08 -6.32
N LEU A 669 -31.10 30.31 -7.02
CA LEU A 669 -31.89 31.53 -6.93
C LEU A 669 -32.53 31.71 -5.55
N GLU A 670 -33.04 30.64 -4.93
CA GLU A 670 -33.56 30.70 -3.56
C GLU A 670 -32.49 31.12 -2.55
N LEU A 671 -31.29 30.52 -2.64
CA LEU A 671 -30.15 30.86 -1.79
C LEU A 671 -29.70 32.31 -2.00
N SER A 672 -29.72 32.77 -3.26
CA SER A 672 -29.43 34.17 -3.59
C SER A 672 -30.44 35.14 -3.01
N GLU A 673 -31.72 34.83 -3.10
CA GLU A 673 -32.77 35.64 -2.48
C GLU A 673 -32.63 35.66 -0.95
N ALA A 674 -32.44 34.50 -0.32
CA ALA A 674 -32.32 34.37 1.13
C ALA A 674 -31.12 35.12 1.72
N THR A 675 -30.07 35.32 0.93
CA THR A 675 -28.86 36.05 1.32
C THR A 675 -28.81 37.48 0.78
N SER A 676 -29.90 37.95 0.16
CA SER A 676 -29.98 39.27 -0.49
C SER A 676 -28.86 39.50 -1.52
N GLY A 677 -28.49 38.44 -2.26
CA GLY A 677 -27.45 38.45 -3.30
C GLY A 677 -26.02 38.36 -2.79
N ALA A 678 -25.79 38.10 -1.50
CA ALA A 678 -24.43 37.84 -1.00
C ALA A 678 -23.87 36.52 -1.54
N PHE A 679 -24.74 35.52 -1.72
CA PHE A 679 -24.52 34.36 -2.56
C PHE A 679 -25.22 34.57 -3.91
N ASP A 680 -24.54 34.29 -5.01
CA ASP A 680 -25.11 34.47 -6.35
C ASP A 680 -24.50 33.45 -7.30
N ILE A 681 -25.32 32.58 -7.89
CA ILE A 681 -24.85 31.59 -8.87
C ILE A 681 -24.44 32.22 -10.20
N THR A 682 -24.75 33.51 -10.44
CA THR A 682 -24.37 34.22 -11.67
C THR A 682 -22.94 34.79 -11.63
N VAL A 683 -22.15 34.47 -10.60
CA VAL A 683 -20.75 34.92 -10.43
C VAL A 683 -19.76 34.28 -11.39
N GLY A 684 -20.18 33.34 -12.24
CA GLY A 684 -19.33 32.62 -13.18
C GLY A 684 -18.31 33.49 -13.95
N PRO A 685 -18.69 34.64 -14.52
CA PRO A 685 -17.74 35.50 -15.25
C PRO A 685 -16.61 36.02 -14.35
N LEU A 686 -16.91 36.28 -13.08
CA LEU A 686 -15.94 36.75 -12.11
C LEU A 686 -15.02 35.62 -11.63
N VAL A 687 -15.61 34.45 -11.35
CA VAL A 687 -14.87 33.23 -10.97
C VAL A 687 -13.82 32.89 -12.04
N ASP A 688 -14.21 32.95 -13.32
CA ASP A 688 -13.32 32.72 -14.44
C ASP A 688 -12.23 33.81 -14.59
N ALA A 689 -12.59 35.09 -14.41
CA ALA A 689 -11.65 36.19 -14.47
C ALA A 689 -10.58 36.15 -13.36
N TRP A 690 -10.91 35.59 -12.20
CA TRP A 690 -9.95 35.37 -11.10
C TRP A 690 -9.15 34.06 -11.23
N GLY A 691 -9.39 33.28 -12.29
CA GLY A 691 -8.64 32.07 -12.62
C GLY A 691 -9.09 30.80 -11.90
N ASN A 692 -10.33 30.78 -11.41
CA ASN A 692 -10.95 29.59 -10.80
C ASN A 692 -12.09 29.03 -11.67
N GLY A 693 -12.16 29.41 -12.95
CA GLY A 693 -13.14 28.92 -13.92
C GLY A 693 -12.49 28.24 -15.13
N PRO A 694 -13.28 27.88 -16.15
CA PRO A 694 -12.85 27.04 -17.29
C PRO A 694 -11.67 27.59 -18.10
N SER A 695 -11.44 28.91 -18.08
CA SER A 695 -10.28 29.53 -18.71
C SER A 695 -8.96 29.24 -18.00
N GLY A 696 -9.00 28.56 -16.85
CA GLY A 696 -7.84 28.14 -16.08
C GLY A 696 -7.15 29.27 -15.30
N PRO A 697 -6.02 28.96 -14.65
CA PRO A 697 -5.31 29.90 -13.79
C PRO A 697 -4.86 31.17 -14.53
N LYS A 698 -5.02 32.33 -13.90
CA LYS A 698 -4.53 33.63 -14.42
C LYS A 698 -3.28 34.08 -13.68
N ALA A 699 -2.31 34.64 -14.42
CA ALA A 699 -1.05 35.12 -13.85
C ALA A 699 -1.23 36.40 -13.00
N GLU A 700 -2.16 37.26 -13.39
CA GLU A 700 -2.44 38.54 -12.74
C GLU A 700 -3.94 38.66 -12.40
N PRO A 701 -4.30 39.38 -11.32
CA PRO A 701 -5.69 39.64 -10.99
C PRO A 701 -6.36 40.55 -12.05
N PRO A 702 -7.69 40.46 -12.24
CA PRO A 702 -8.39 41.29 -13.21
C PRO A 702 -8.27 42.79 -12.87
N SER A 703 -8.22 43.63 -13.91
CA SER A 703 -8.15 45.08 -13.72
C SER A 703 -9.44 45.62 -13.06
N ASN A 704 -9.36 46.76 -12.39
CA ASN A 704 -10.55 47.39 -11.79
C ASN A 704 -11.64 47.73 -12.83
N GLU A 705 -11.24 48.03 -14.07
CA GLU A 705 -12.18 48.27 -15.17
C GLU A 705 -12.87 46.97 -15.57
N THR A 706 -12.11 45.88 -15.75
CA THR A 706 -12.65 44.54 -16.00
C THR A 706 -13.63 44.10 -14.90
N ILE A 707 -13.28 44.29 -13.62
CA ILE A 707 -14.14 43.94 -12.49
C ILE A 707 -15.48 44.71 -12.57
N ARG A 708 -15.44 46.03 -12.83
CA ARG A 708 -16.66 46.83 -12.96
C ARG A 708 -17.56 46.32 -14.09
N THR A 709 -16.99 46.04 -15.25
CA THR A 709 -17.74 45.51 -16.40
C THR A 709 -18.37 44.15 -16.11
N LEU A 710 -17.67 43.26 -15.40
CA LEU A 710 -18.21 41.95 -15.04
C LEU A 710 -19.33 42.06 -13.99
N LEU A 711 -19.22 42.98 -13.03
CA LEU A 711 -20.29 43.22 -12.04
C LEU A 711 -21.60 43.68 -12.70
N GLU A 712 -21.54 44.31 -13.88
CA GLU A 712 -22.75 44.68 -14.63
C GLU A 712 -23.53 43.47 -15.17
N SER A 713 -22.89 42.32 -15.39
CA SER A 713 -23.59 41.11 -15.85
C SER A 713 -24.06 40.23 -14.70
N ILE A 714 -23.41 40.29 -13.54
CA ILE A 714 -23.78 39.54 -12.33
C ILE A 714 -25.08 40.06 -11.72
N GLY A 715 -25.94 39.15 -11.26
CA GLY A 715 -27.17 39.44 -10.55
C GLY A 715 -28.23 38.36 -10.79
N TRP A 716 -28.55 37.60 -9.75
CA TRP A 716 -29.55 36.54 -9.78
C TRP A 716 -30.94 36.99 -10.29
N GLN A 717 -31.31 38.26 -10.13
CA GLN A 717 -32.59 38.80 -10.65
C GLN A 717 -32.63 38.91 -12.18
N LYS A 718 -31.50 38.68 -12.86
CA LYS A 718 -31.38 38.63 -14.31
C LYS A 718 -31.55 37.22 -14.86
N LEU A 719 -31.65 36.21 -13.99
CA LEU A 719 -31.86 34.82 -14.33
C LEU A 719 -33.27 34.41 -13.88
N ALA A 720 -33.99 33.70 -14.75
CA ALA A 720 -35.27 33.09 -14.46
C ALA A 720 -35.22 31.60 -14.82
N VAL A 721 -36.01 30.80 -14.09
CA VAL A 721 -36.13 29.36 -14.28
C VAL A 721 -37.60 28.97 -14.18
N GLU A 722 -38.01 28.07 -15.07
CA GLU A 722 -39.31 27.39 -15.01
C GLU A 722 -39.05 25.89 -14.81
N GLU A 723 -39.66 25.28 -13.79
CA GLU A 723 -39.45 23.87 -13.44
C GLU A 723 -40.49 22.94 -14.08
N MET A 724 -41.70 23.45 -14.36
CA MET A 724 -42.78 22.64 -14.94
C MET A 724 -42.51 22.31 -16.40
N VAL A 725 -41.97 23.28 -17.14
CA VAL A 725 -41.39 23.11 -18.48
C VAL A 725 -39.93 23.55 -18.36
N PRO A 726 -39.02 22.61 -18.00
CA PRO A 726 -37.63 22.91 -17.66
C PRO A 726 -36.95 23.83 -18.67
N SER A 727 -36.80 25.08 -18.29
CA SER A 727 -36.19 26.10 -19.13
C SER A 727 -35.56 27.20 -18.30
N LEU A 728 -34.52 27.82 -18.87
CA LEU A 728 -33.78 28.93 -18.29
C LEU A 728 -33.89 30.16 -19.19
N GLN A 729 -33.97 31.34 -18.60
CA GLN A 729 -33.96 32.60 -19.34
C GLN A 729 -33.01 33.60 -18.67
N LYS A 730 -32.24 34.32 -19.49
CA LYS A 730 -31.43 35.45 -19.05
C LYS A 730 -31.92 36.78 -19.61
N ARG A 731 -31.91 37.81 -18.77
CA ARG A 731 -32.28 39.19 -19.13
C ARG A 731 -31.12 40.00 -19.72
N ASP A 732 -29.89 39.56 -19.47
CA ASP A 732 -28.67 40.09 -20.08
C ASP A 732 -27.90 38.91 -20.69
N PRO A 733 -27.50 38.97 -21.97
CA PRO A 733 -26.81 37.86 -22.65
C PRO A 733 -25.48 37.49 -22.00
N ARG A 734 -24.85 38.41 -21.24
CA ARG A 734 -23.57 38.22 -20.55
C ARG A 734 -23.69 37.43 -19.24
N VAL A 735 -24.91 37.10 -18.80
CA VAL A 735 -25.14 36.26 -17.60
C VAL A 735 -24.59 34.86 -17.87
N GLN A 736 -23.76 34.39 -16.94
CA GLN A 736 -23.25 33.02 -16.89
C GLN A 736 -23.44 32.47 -15.48
N ILE A 737 -23.83 31.21 -15.39
CA ILE A 737 -24.04 30.51 -14.13
C ILE A 737 -22.83 29.64 -13.76
N ASP A 738 -22.53 29.60 -12.47
CA ASP A 738 -21.60 28.70 -11.82
C ASP A 738 -22.34 27.93 -10.72
N LEU A 739 -22.31 26.60 -10.82
CA LEU A 739 -22.97 25.67 -9.90
C LEU A 739 -21.98 25.01 -8.94
N GLY A 740 -20.75 25.53 -8.80
CA GLY A 740 -19.70 24.96 -7.97
C GLY A 740 -20.14 24.66 -6.53
N SER A 741 -20.95 25.53 -5.93
CA SER A 741 -21.47 25.39 -4.55
C SER A 741 -22.77 24.57 -4.44
N LEU A 742 -23.13 23.81 -5.47
CA LEU A 742 -24.35 22.98 -5.50
C LEU A 742 -24.12 21.62 -6.17
N LEU A 743 -23.19 21.56 -7.13
CA LEU A 743 -23.04 20.40 -8.01
C LEU A 743 -22.43 19.20 -7.30
N GLN A 744 -21.50 19.40 -6.35
CA GLN A 744 -20.91 18.30 -5.58
C GLN A 744 -21.93 17.70 -4.61
N GLY A 745 -22.67 18.54 -3.88
CA GLY A 745 -23.79 18.09 -3.05
C GLY A 745 -24.86 17.35 -3.85
N HIS A 746 -25.19 17.82 -5.06
CA HIS A 746 -26.09 17.10 -5.96
C HIS A 746 -25.54 15.73 -6.36
N ALA A 747 -24.25 15.65 -6.70
CA ALA A 747 -23.61 14.38 -7.06
C ALA A 747 -23.61 13.38 -5.90
N VAL A 748 -23.37 13.84 -4.67
CA VAL A 748 -23.51 13.01 -3.46
C VAL A 748 -24.93 12.46 -3.33
N ASP A 749 -25.95 13.28 -3.60
CA ASP A 749 -27.36 12.85 -3.53
C ASP A 749 -27.70 11.83 -4.64
N ARG A 750 -27.19 12.01 -5.85
CA ARG A 750 -27.37 11.06 -6.95
C ARG A 750 -26.72 9.71 -6.65
N VAL A 751 -25.50 9.73 -6.10
CA VAL A 751 -24.82 8.51 -5.63
C VAL A 751 -25.59 7.88 -4.48
N TYR A 752 -26.12 8.66 -3.54
CA TYR A 752 -26.97 8.14 -2.46
C TYR A 752 -28.16 7.35 -3.01
N ASP A 753 -28.90 7.92 -3.96
CA ASP A 753 -30.05 7.26 -4.59
C ASP A 753 -29.64 5.99 -5.35
N LEU A 754 -28.50 6.02 -6.04
CA LEU A 754 -27.93 4.86 -6.75
C LEU A 754 -27.63 3.72 -5.77
N LEU A 755 -26.95 4.01 -4.66
CA LEU A 755 -26.62 3.02 -3.63
C LEU A 755 -27.89 2.46 -2.95
N ARG A 756 -28.89 3.31 -2.67
CA ARG A 756 -30.19 2.87 -2.13
C ARG A 756 -30.92 1.95 -3.11
N THR A 757 -30.90 2.29 -4.41
CA THR A 757 -31.52 1.49 -5.47
C THR A 757 -30.80 0.15 -5.65
N ALA A 758 -29.49 0.12 -5.45
CA ALA A 758 -28.69 -1.10 -5.41
C ALA A 758 -28.94 -1.96 -4.14
N GLY A 759 -29.85 -1.56 -3.25
CA GLY A 759 -30.28 -2.30 -2.07
C GLY A 759 -29.42 -2.06 -0.82
N LEU A 760 -28.52 -1.08 -0.85
CA LEU A 760 -27.65 -0.75 0.28
C LEU A 760 -28.40 0.05 1.35
N LYS A 761 -28.10 -0.27 2.60
CA LYS A 761 -28.75 0.25 3.80
C LYS A 761 -27.82 1.09 4.65
N GLU A 762 -26.55 0.71 4.77
CA GLU A 762 -25.57 1.43 5.60
C GLU A 762 -24.33 1.81 4.81
N PHE A 763 -24.21 3.10 4.49
CA PHE A 763 -23.05 3.64 3.79
C PHE A 763 -22.80 5.12 4.10
N LEU A 764 -21.58 5.60 3.83
CA LEU A 764 -21.15 6.98 3.94
C LEU A 764 -20.48 7.39 2.62
N ILE A 765 -20.98 8.45 2.00
CA ILE A 765 -20.44 9.04 0.77
C ILE A 765 -19.68 10.31 1.15
N GLU A 766 -18.52 10.50 0.54
CA GLU A 766 -17.71 11.70 0.60
C GLU A 766 -17.28 12.06 -0.84
N ILE A 767 -17.53 13.29 -1.26
CA ILE A 767 -17.02 13.84 -2.53
C ILE A 767 -16.48 15.23 -2.20
N GLY A 768 -15.16 15.45 -2.29
CA GLY A 768 -14.58 16.78 -2.11
C GLY A 768 -14.76 17.47 -0.76
N GLY A 769 -15.17 16.74 0.27
CA GLY A 769 -15.55 17.27 1.59
C GLY A 769 -17.05 17.23 1.88
N GLU A 770 -17.90 17.11 0.86
CA GLU A 770 -19.34 16.98 0.99
C GLU A 770 -19.71 15.55 1.41
N LEU A 771 -20.46 15.40 2.51
CA LEU A 771 -20.77 14.11 3.13
C LEU A 771 -22.26 13.82 3.12
N ARG A 772 -22.64 12.56 2.91
CA ARG A 772 -23.99 12.05 3.20
C ARG A 772 -23.96 10.63 3.72
N SER A 773 -24.71 10.37 4.78
CA SER A 773 -24.81 9.04 5.39
C SER A 773 -26.16 8.39 5.18
N SER A 774 -26.14 7.07 5.02
CA SER A 774 -27.25 6.15 5.27
C SER A 774 -26.89 5.33 6.50
N GLY A 775 -27.74 5.37 7.53
CA GLY A 775 -27.43 4.91 8.88
C GLY A 775 -26.56 5.89 9.68
N ALA A 776 -26.05 5.43 10.82
CA ALA A 776 -25.28 6.24 11.76
C ALA A 776 -23.76 6.12 11.52
N TRP A 777 -23.13 7.26 11.24
CA TRP A 777 -21.69 7.36 10.96
C TRP A 777 -21.03 8.45 11.79
N GLU A 778 -19.89 8.15 12.41
CA GLU A 778 -19.07 9.17 13.06
C GLU A 778 -18.20 9.86 12.02
N VAL A 779 -18.32 11.18 11.91
CA VAL A 779 -17.58 12.04 10.98
C VAL A 779 -16.81 13.10 11.76
N GLY A 780 -15.58 13.39 11.31
CA GLY A 780 -14.75 14.44 11.88
C GLY A 780 -15.06 15.78 11.23
N LEU A 781 -15.09 16.84 12.04
CA LEU A 781 -15.23 18.21 11.57
C LEU A 781 -13.94 18.98 11.92
N ASP A 782 -13.01 19.09 10.98
CA ASP A 782 -11.74 19.81 11.19
C ASP A 782 -11.78 21.18 10.50
N PRO A 783 -12.01 22.27 11.24
CA PRO A 783 -12.03 23.60 10.66
C PRO A 783 -10.63 24.18 10.42
N ASP A 784 -9.53 23.46 10.68
CA ASP A 784 -8.17 23.98 10.56
C ASP A 784 -7.20 23.06 9.79
N ALA A 785 -7.69 21.97 9.20
CA ALA A 785 -6.92 20.99 8.41
C ALA A 785 -5.54 20.68 9.02
N GLY A 786 -5.51 19.96 10.16
CA GLY A 786 -4.25 19.53 10.79
C GLY A 786 -4.17 19.65 12.31
N ALA A 787 -5.28 19.95 13.00
CA ALA A 787 -5.30 19.96 14.46
C ALA A 787 -5.36 18.54 15.04
N TRP A 788 -4.65 18.29 16.14
CA TRP A 788 -4.42 16.96 16.72
C TRP A 788 -5.67 16.35 17.42
N ALA A 789 -6.78 17.09 17.45
CA ALA A 789 -8.06 16.68 18.02
C ALA A 789 -9.22 17.26 17.19
N THR A 790 -9.65 16.53 16.16
CA THR A 790 -10.84 16.89 15.35
C THR A 790 -12.12 16.53 16.11
N PRO A 791 -13.00 17.50 16.45
CA PRO A 791 -14.33 17.22 16.98
C PRO A 791 -15.07 16.21 16.10
N ARG A 792 -15.72 15.22 16.72
CA ARG A 792 -16.51 14.23 15.98
C ARG A 792 -17.99 14.39 16.26
N LEU A 793 -18.81 14.26 15.21
CA LEU A 793 -20.27 14.21 15.34
C LEU A 793 -20.81 12.94 14.68
N THR A 794 -21.99 12.51 15.10
CA THR A 794 -22.68 11.36 14.49
C THR A 794 -23.69 11.86 13.48
N LEU A 795 -23.45 11.60 12.20
CA LEU A 795 -24.37 11.87 11.09
C LEU A 795 -25.32 10.68 10.92
N ARG A 796 -26.63 10.91 10.97
CA ARG A 796 -27.67 9.86 10.91
C ARG A 796 -28.64 10.16 9.79
N ASP A 797 -28.54 9.43 8.68
CA ASP A 797 -29.43 9.60 7.51
C ASP A 797 -29.52 11.07 7.04
N GLN A 798 -28.39 11.77 7.10
CA GLN A 798 -28.27 13.20 6.86
C GLN A 798 -27.02 13.51 6.06
N ALA A 799 -26.96 14.71 5.51
CA ALA A 799 -25.79 15.26 4.86
C ALA A 799 -25.10 16.31 5.74
N LEU A 800 -23.80 16.48 5.53
CA LEU A 800 -22.96 17.49 6.15
C LEU A 800 -22.07 18.10 5.06
N SER A 801 -22.07 19.42 4.93
CA SER A 801 -21.16 20.14 4.05
C SER A 801 -20.45 21.25 4.82
N THR A 802 -19.27 21.64 4.34
CA THR A 802 -18.45 22.67 4.97
C THR A 802 -17.79 23.59 3.95
N SER A 803 -17.98 24.90 4.11
CA SER A 803 -17.30 25.93 3.31
C SER A 803 -16.47 26.83 4.22
N GLY A 804 -15.28 27.23 3.76
CA GLY A 804 -14.35 27.98 4.60
C GLY A 804 -13.17 28.63 3.90
N VAL A 805 -12.53 29.54 4.63
CA VAL A 805 -11.43 30.41 4.21
C VAL A 805 -10.15 29.90 4.86
N TYR A 806 -9.50 28.92 4.22
CA TYR A 806 -8.27 28.28 4.73
C TYR A 806 -7.01 28.79 4.01
N PRO A 807 -5.88 28.99 4.70
CA PRO A 807 -4.60 29.26 4.04
C PRO A 807 -4.05 27.96 3.43
N ARG A 808 -4.39 27.66 2.17
CA ARG A 808 -3.68 26.60 1.42
C ARG A 808 -2.24 27.04 1.17
N GLY A 809 -1.29 26.13 1.43
CA GLY A 809 0.15 26.41 1.43
C GLY A 809 0.64 27.17 0.19
N GLY A 810 1.06 28.42 0.41
CA GLY A 810 1.95 29.16 -0.50
C GLY A 810 1.30 29.96 -1.64
N SER A 811 0.35 30.86 -1.36
CA SER A 811 0.30 32.25 -1.92
C SER A 811 -1.08 32.90 -1.71
N GLY A 812 -1.11 33.99 -0.92
CA GLY A 812 -2.11 35.07 -0.84
C GLY A 812 -3.61 34.81 -1.12
N ALA A 813 -4.43 35.01 -0.07
CA ALA A 813 -5.90 35.14 -0.05
C ALA A 813 -6.72 33.98 -0.65
N ASN A 814 -7.90 33.69 -0.09
CA ASN A 814 -8.81 32.68 -0.67
C ASN A 814 -9.41 33.22 -1.97
N LYS A 815 -8.78 32.88 -3.10
CA LYS A 815 -9.15 33.43 -4.42
C LYS A 815 -10.47 32.88 -4.99
N HIS A 816 -11.05 31.82 -4.41
CA HIS A 816 -12.21 31.12 -4.97
C HIS A 816 -13.57 31.65 -4.48
N LEU A 817 -13.64 32.29 -3.30
CA LEU A 817 -14.85 32.95 -2.82
C LEU A 817 -14.80 34.45 -3.15
N LEU A 818 -15.77 34.94 -3.90
CA LEU A 818 -15.77 36.30 -4.44
C LEU A 818 -16.98 37.08 -3.93
N SER A 819 -16.75 38.32 -3.53
CA SER A 819 -17.81 39.23 -3.12
C SER A 819 -18.56 39.74 -4.36
N THR A 820 -19.87 39.51 -4.40
CA THR A 820 -20.79 40.04 -5.42
C THR A 820 -20.91 41.56 -5.38
N LEU A 821 -20.49 42.20 -4.27
CA LEU A 821 -20.49 43.66 -4.12
C LEU A 821 -19.22 44.32 -4.66
N THR A 822 -18.06 43.72 -4.43
CA THR A 822 -16.76 44.33 -4.76
C THR A 822 -16.08 43.71 -5.98
N GLY A 823 -16.50 42.51 -6.37
CA GLY A 823 -15.88 41.72 -7.42
C GLY A 823 -14.48 41.20 -7.05
N ARG A 824 -14.15 41.15 -5.77
CA ARG A 824 -12.82 40.75 -5.24
C ARG A 824 -12.96 39.56 -4.27
N PRO A 825 -11.87 38.85 -3.96
CA PRO A 825 -11.85 37.83 -2.91
C PRO A 825 -12.56 38.30 -1.63
N ALA A 826 -13.48 37.48 -1.14
CA ALA A 826 -14.31 37.82 0.00
C ALA A 826 -13.49 37.75 1.30
N GLU A 827 -13.81 38.65 2.23
CA GLU A 827 -13.32 38.63 3.61
C GLU A 827 -14.50 38.38 4.56
N PRO A 828 -15.05 37.15 4.59
CA PRO A 828 -16.24 36.85 5.38
C PRO A 828 -15.96 36.96 6.88
N ARG A 829 -17.03 37.33 7.61
CA ARG A 829 -17.03 37.37 9.08
C ARG A 829 -16.75 36.01 9.72
N TRP A 830 -17.11 34.95 9.00
CA TRP A 830 -16.95 33.55 9.38
C TRP A 830 -15.77 32.96 8.62
N ARG A 831 -14.90 32.22 9.31
CA ARG A 831 -13.78 31.50 8.67
C ARG A 831 -14.20 30.16 8.12
N ALA A 832 -15.24 29.56 8.69
CA ALA A 832 -15.82 28.31 8.24
C ALA A 832 -17.28 28.24 8.68
N VAL A 833 -18.11 27.63 7.84
CA VAL A 833 -19.51 27.30 8.11
C VAL A 833 -19.72 25.84 7.75
N ALA A 834 -20.34 25.09 8.65
CA ALA A 834 -20.73 23.72 8.45
C ALA A 834 -22.26 23.60 8.57
N VAL A 835 -22.90 22.91 7.63
CA VAL A 835 -24.37 22.77 7.58
C VAL A 835 -24.75 21.31 7.52
N ILE A 836 -25.76 20.92 8.30
CA ILE A 836 -26.41 19.62 8.26
C ILE A 836 -27.81 19.80 7.68
N ALA A 837 -28.13 18.97 6.68
CA ALA A 837 -29.43 18.97 6.02
C ALA A 837 -29.86 17.54 5.62
N PRO A 838 -31.13 17.30 5.27
CA PRO A 838 -31.59 16.00 4.75
C PRO A 838 -30.92 15.59 3.43
N THR A 839 -30.59 16.57 2.57
CA THR A 839 -29.91 16.37 1.29
C THR A 839 -28.56 17.09 1.27
N CYS A 840 -27.59 16.52 0.56
CA CYS A 840 -26.25 17.09 0.48
C CYS A 840 -26.23 18.34 -0.40
N ARG A 841 -27.07 18.37 -1.43
CA ARG A 841 -27.32 19.56 -2.24
C ARG A 841 -27.82 20.75 -1.41
N GLU A 842 -28.65 20.53 -0.39
CA GLU A 842 -29.07 21.60 0.54
C GLU A 842 -27.91 22.04 1.45
N ALA A 843 -27.17 21.07 2.01
CA ALA A 843 -26.06 21.38 2.90
C ALA A 843 -24.96 22.20 2.19
N ASP A 844 -24.56 21.78 0.99
CA ASP A 844 -23.55 22.41 0.12
C ASP A 844 -23.97 23.84 -0.26
N GLY A 845 -25.20 24.02 -0.75
CA GLY A 845 -25.68 25.36 -1.09
C GLY A 845 -25.73 26.31 0.12
N TRP A 846 -26.22 25.83 1.26
CA TRP A 846 -26.36 26.66 2.45
C TRP A 846 -25.04 26.97 3.14
N ASP A 847 -24.01 26.13 3.06
CA ASP A 847 -22.74 26.42 3.73
C ASP A 847 -22.09 27.69 3.18
N THR A 848 -22.11 27.86 1.86
CA THR A 848 -21.49 28.97 1.16
C THR A 848 -22.40 30.18 1.21
N ALA A 849 -23.72 29.98 1.12
CA ALA A 849 -24.71 31.04 1.34
C ALA A 849 -24.58 31.68 2.73
N LEU A 850 -24.47 30.87 3.79
CA LEU A 850 -24.29 31.36 5.16
C LEU A 850 -22.89 31.94 5.39
N LEU A 851 -21.85 31.38 4.77
CA LEU A 851 -20.49 31.93 4.83
C LEU A 851 -20.45 33.37 4.29
N MET A 852 -21.19 33.63 3.21
CA MET A 852 -21.24 34.93 2.53
C MET A 852 -22.27 35.90 3.12
N ALA A 853 -23.31 35.40 3.80
CA ALA A 853 -24.39 36.21 4.35
C ALA A 853 -23.89 37.25 5.38
N ALA A 854 -24.44 38.46 5.30
CA ALA A 854 -24.16 39.53 6.26
C ALA A 854 -24.55 39.14 7.70
N ASP A 855 -25.67 38.43 7.86
CA ASP A 855 -26.13 37.87 9.14
C ASP A 855 -26.47 36.37 9.00
N ALA A 856 -25.43 35.54 8.93
CA ALA A 856 -25.57 34.09 8.85
C ALA A 856 -26.39 33.48 9.99
N GLN A 857 -26.33 34.05 11.21
CA GLN A 857 -27.09 33.52 12.35
C GLN A 857 -28.59 33.74 12.18
N ALA A 858 -28.99 34.93 11.74
CA ALA A 858 -30.40 35.24 11.49
C ALA A 858 -30.96 34.38 10.36
N VAL A 859 -30.22 34.24 9.26
CA VAL A 859 -30.62 33.40 8.11
C VAL A 859 -30.75 31.94 8.53
N ALA A 860 -29.76 31.38 9.22
CA ALA A 860 -29.80 29.98 9.68
C ALA A 860 -30.98 29.70 10.61
N ARG A 861 -31.32 30.63 11.52
CA ARG A 861 -32.49 30.49 12.41
C ARG A 861 -33.81 30.60 11.67
N LEU A 862 -33.93 31.55 10.73
CA LEU A 862 -35.14 31.74 9.95
C LEU A 862 -35.45 30.52 9.07
N ARG A 863 -34.40 29.86 8.58
CA ARG A 863 -34.48 28.66 7.74
C ARG A 863 -34.41 27.35 8.53
N GLU A 864 -34.39 27.43 9.86
CA GLU A 864 -34.32 26.29 10.79
C GLU A 864 -33.15 25.31 10.50
N LEU A 865 -32.03 25.83 10.01
CA LEU A 865 -30.88 25.04 9.59
C LEU A 865 -30.05 24.59 10.79
N GLY A 866 -29.62 23.31 10.77
CA GLY A 866 -28.57 22.82 11.64
C GLY A 866 -27.22 23.34 11.14
N ALA A 867 -26.70 24.43 11.70
CA ALA A 867 -25.42 25.00 11.25
C ALA A 867 -24.46 25.32 12.40
N GLN A 868 -23.17 25.12 12.17
CA GLN A 868 -22.07 25.58 13.01
C GLN A 868 -21.26 26.66 12.29
N LEU A 869 -21.24 27.85 12.88
CA LEU A 869 -20.60 29.05 12.36
C LEU A 869 -19.34 29.34 13.17
N ILE A 870 -18.19 29.46 12.50
CA ILE A 870 -16.89 29.63 13.15
C ILE A 870 -16.36 31.05 12.83
N PRO A 871 -16.21 31.95 13.83
CA PRO A 871 -15.79 33.33 13.59
C PRO A 871 -14.34 33.46 13.10
N SER A 872 -14.08 34.44 12.21
CA SER A 872 -12.72 34.76 11.73
C SER A 872 -11.82 35.41 12.79
N GLY A 873 -12.40 36.16 13.75
CA GLY A 873 -11.67 36.95 14.75
C GLY A 873 -11.21 36.20 16.02
N GLY A 874 -11.34 34.88 16.06
CA GLY A 874 -11.16 34.09 17.29
C GLY A 874 -12.38 34.18 18.21
N GLY A 875 -12.91 33.03 18.62
CA GLY A 875 -14.14 32.91 19.41
C GLY A 875 -14.69 31.49 19.35
N GLY A 876 -15.61 31.15 20.27
CA GLY A 876 -16.30 29.86 20.24
C GLY A 876 -17.19 29.72 19.01
N ALA A 877 -17.32 28.49 18.50
CA ALA A 877 -18.25 28.18 17.41
C ALA A 877 -19.70 28.42 17.87
N ILE A 878 -20.53 28.97 16.99
CA ILE A 878 -21.94 29.23 17.25
C ILE A 878 -22.77 28.18 16.51
N GLN A 879 -23.63 27.47 17.23
CA GLN A 879 -24.50 26.44 16.68
C GLN A 879 -25.94 26.95 16.58
N THR A 880 -26.64 26.53 15.55
CA THR A 880 -28.05 26.85 15.27
C THR A 880 -28.80 25.57 14.89
N GLY A 881 -30.13 25.59 15.05
CA GLY A 881 -30.98 24.45 14.74
C GLY A 881 -30.64 23.19 15.54
N ALA A 882 -31.02 22.03 14.98
CA ALA A 882 -30.69 20.72 15.55
C ALA A 882 -29.25 20.32 15.19
N TRP A 883 -28.27 20.92 15.86
CA TRP A 883 -26.86 20.54 15.71
C TRP A 883 -26.51 19.35 16.62
N PRO A 884 -25.90 18.25 16.10
CA PRO A 884 -25.53 17.10 16.92
C PRO A 884 -24.45 17.41 17.96
N GLU A 885 -24.50 16.69 19.10
CA GLU A 885 -23.44 16.77 20.11
C GLU A 885 -22.09 16.35 19.53
N GLN A 886 -21.05 17.14 19.85
CA GLN A 886 -19.67 16.88 19.45
C GLN A 886 -18.93 16.14 20.56
N LYS A 887 -18.22 15.06 20.20
CA LYS A 887 -17.42 14.22 21.11
C LYS A 887 -15.94 14.54 21.05
#